data_AF-A0A2S9YJ32-F1
#
_entry.id   AF-A0A2S9YJ32-F1
#
_cell.length_a   1.000
_cell.length_b   1.000
_cell.length_c   1.000
_cell.angle_alpha   90.00
_cell.angle_beta   90.00
_cell.angle_gamma   90.00
#
_symmetry.space_group_name_H-M   'P 1'
#
loop_
_entity.id
_entity.type
_entity.pdbx_description
1 polymer ?
#
loop_
_entity_poly.entity_id
_entity_poly.type
_entity_poly.pdbx_seq_one_letter_code
_entity_poly.pdbx_strand_id
1 'polypeptide(L)'
;MILIFAAAADVTAREVCRWLGRMGQSVVRIDSDDPVVELEVQIDSACEEARVRTRSGRYFQLSEVRAFWYRRGELELDDALTTSPTPALARARQREWAVLRDWLLSRLEAKRSLGSWERENACTKLVQLSTARALGLPIPATHVGTSRARLVEAIGRWGPAIQKAIQWGAAGEEESPDDRAVAGTTRSLEPERLARAPERVFPRLVQPHLDKQLELRIFGLAGRFWAMALVPRTPGEVPVDARLGDLDAYFHLVPYDLPALVEAQLRALMEGLRLDTGSIDMVVDREGVHTLLEVNPSGQLDWLARACNAPIERAIAEHLVVLAGASVSQSASFDPGAKRADVPDPDFATASHRFAWVHGQRTLVRPLGKPIVRRFEIEAPAQQRAAVSRSAPSVTPPRPPGTPRLAATSMLVEGPQRTLLYDLQRGKALSVPPSFIESLRAGDDEDGLAASDRAKVLAWVRDPQRFPARSMAWEHPALITNAVIDVDAHSEHDYVALFAELAELGCEHALVRVDRADALDVLDRVHSLLEDGPAMFVEWWVSSGPGRSAAAVIDRVQRWARIVNVVMFGASETKSWLRTRAGIGDVVAVTHALRFDEVPTPALTAMFVSDSLVRESLRYNPFFHRKLAIDARGQLRNAPHVARSFGRLGDRPLREVVAAPSFAALGMIHKGVIEGCRDCELRHACMDGRVPVTADEGGYRHTSACGLNGAQG
;
A
#
# COMPACT_ATOMS: atom_id res chain seq x y z
N MET A 1 10.38 22.64 11.47
CA MET A 1 9.91 21.26 11.16
C MET A 1 8.66 21.27 10.27
N ILE A 2 8.28 20.11 9.71
CA ILE A 2 6.96 19.84 9.11
C ILE A 2 6.14 19.05 10.14
N LEU A 3 4.94 19.53 10.46
CA LEU A 3 4.04 18.86 11.40
C LEU A 3 2.92 18.13 10.63
N ILE A 4 2.64 16.88 10.97
CA ILE A 4 1.60 16.06 10.33
C ILE A 4 0.64 15.53 11.39
N PHE A 5 -0.66 15.77 11.23
CA PHE A 5 -1.72 15.17 12.04
C PHE A 5 -2.43 14.09 11.25
N ALA A 6 -2.42 12.85 11.74
CA ALA A 6 -3.01 11.70 11.05
C ALA A 6 -3.62 10.69 12.03
N ALA A 7 -4.39 9.73 11.55
CA ALA A 7 -4.77 8.57 12.35
C ALA A 7 -3.58 7.59 12.47
N ALA A 8 -3.39 6.90 13.60
CA ALA A 8 -2.26 5.97 13.80
C ALA A 8 -2.09 4.92 12.68
N ALA A 9 -3.21 4.35 12.23
CA ALA A 9 -3.21 3.34 11.18
C ALA A 9 -3.07 3.92 9.75
N ASP A 10 -2.92 5.25 9.58
CA ASP A 10 -2.81 5.88 8.26
C ASP A 10 -1.46 5.55 7.59
N VAL A 11 -1.54 4.63 6.62
CA VAL A 11 -0.41 4.15 5.81
C VAL A 11 0.12 5.25 4.89
N THR A 12 -0.77 6.04 4.29
CA THR A 12 -0.38 7.16 3.41
C THR A 12 0.48 8.17 4.17
N ALA A 13 0.07 8.59 5.37
CA ALA A 13 0.85 9.51 6.19
C ALA A 13 2.22 8.93 6.54
N ARG A 14 2.32 7.62 6.76
CA ARG A 14 3.60 6.94 7.03
C ARG A 14 4.53 6.98 5.83
N GLU A 15 4.00 6.69 4.64
CA GLU A 15 4.76 6.77 3.38
C GLU A 15 5.23 8.20 3.07
N VAL A 16 4.38 9.19 3.31
CA VAL A 16 4.76 10.61 3.16
C VAL A 16 5.89 10.97 4.13
N CYS A 17 5.84 10.55 5.40
CA CYS A 17 6.95 10.73 6.34
C CYS A 17 8.26 10.11 5.83
N ARG A 18 8.19 8.91 5.22
CA ARG A 18 9.36 8.24 4.64
C ARG A 18 9.94 9.05 3.47
N TRP A 19 9.10 9.57 2.57
CA TRP A 19 9.55 10.45 1.49
C TRP A 19 10.15 11.77 2.01
N LEU A 20 9.53 12.39 3.02
CA LEU A 20 10.06 13.59 3.66
C LEU A 20 11.42 13.34 4.32
N GLY A 21 11.58 12.20 5.01
CA GLY A 21 12.87 11.75 5.55
C GLY A 21 13.92 11.55 4.45
N ARG A 22 13.53 10.92 3.34
CA ARG A 22 14.39 10.77 2.14
C ARG A 22 14.80 12.13 1.53
N MET A 23 13.98 13.15 1.70
CA MET A 23 14.25 14.55 1.29
C MET A 23 14.93 15.38 2.40
N GLY A 24 15.41 14.74 3.47
CA GLY A 24 16.15 15.40 4.55
C GLY A 24 15.32 16.36 5.39
N GLN A 25 13.99 16.22 5.42
CA GLN A 25 13.13 17.09 6.23
C GLN A 25 12.99 16.58 7.66
N SER A 26 13.00 17.50 8.62
CA SER A 26 12.58 17.25 10.00
C SER A 26 11.04 17.20 10.07
N VAL A 27 10.51 16.06 10.50
CA VAL A 27 9.07 15.77 10.54
C VAL A 27 8.66 15.34 11.94
N VAL A 28 7.58 15.92 12.45
CA VAL A 28 6.86 15.40 13.63
C VAL A 28 5.48 14.98 13.16
N ARG A 29 5.11 13.73 13.41
CA ARG A 29 3.76 13.21 13.17
C ARG A 29 3.06 13.05 14.51
N ILE A 30 1.87 13.59 14.68
CA ILE A 30 0.99 13.33 15.83
C ILE A 30 -0.14 12.41 15.36
N ASP A 31 -0.36 11.32 16.09
CA ASP A 31 -1.40 10.35 15.78
C ASP A 31 -2.65 10.64 16.64
N SER A 32 -3.84 10.39 16.09
CA SER A 32 -5.11 10.70 16.78
C SER A 32 -5.35 9.89 18.06
N ASP A 33 -4.72 8.73 18.21
CA ASP A 33 -4.76 7.88 19.40
C ASP A 33 -3.61 8.14 20.39
N ASP A 34 -2.79 9.16 20.12
CA ASP A 34 -1.70 9.62 20.97
C ASP A 34 -2.07 10.96 21.62
N PRO A 35 -2.86 10.94 22.72
CA PRO A 35 -3.46 12.14 23.25
C PRO A 35 -2.43 13.09 23.83
N VAL A 36 -2.79 14.37 23.84
CA VAL A 36 -2.02 15.44 24.46
C VAL A 36 -2.04 15.26 25.98
N VAL A 37 -0.85 15.18 26.58
CA VAL A 37 -0.67 15.08 28.04
C VAL A 37 -0.18 16.39 28.66
N GLU A 38 0.40 17.27 27.85
CA GLU A 38 0.83 18.60 28.25
C GLU A 38 0.60 19.59 27.10
N LEU A 39 -0.09 20.68 27.40
CA LEU A 39 -0.29 21.82 26.53
C LEU A 39 0.00 23.09 27.34
N GLU A 40 0.91 23.90 26.85
CA GLU A 40 1.17 25.25 27.35
C GLU A 40 0.86 26.24 26.23
N VAL A 41 0.09 27.29 26.54
CA VAL A 41 -0.18 28.40 25.63
C VAL A 41 0.23 29.69 26.31
N GLN A 42 1.11 30.45 25.67
CA GLN A 42 1.54 31.76 26.13
C GLN A 42 1.13 32.81 25.09
N ILE A 43 0.33 33.79 25.51
CA ILE A 43 -0.09 34.91 24.68
C ILE A 43 0.08 36.19 25.47
N ASP A 44 0.94 37.09 24.98
CA ASP A 44 1.14 38.43 25.49
C ASP A 44 1.43 39.40 24.31
N SER A 45 1.73 40.67 24.60
CA SER A 45 1.96 41.67 23.55
C SER A 45 3.18 41.38 22.65
N ALA A 46 4.08 40.50 23.06
CA ALA A 46 5.32 40.17 22.37
C ALA A 46 5.44 38.69 21.98
N CYS A 47 4.59 37.81 22.53
CA CYS A 47 4.67 36.36 22.35
C CYS A 47 3.31 35.76 22.01
N GLU A 48 3.27 34.89 21.01
CA GLU A 48 2.16 33.96 20.77
C GLU A 48 2.77 32.58 20.49
N GLU A 49 2.75 31.70 21.47
CA GLU A 49 3.41 30.40 21.44
C GLU A 49 2.53 29.31 22.02
N ALA A 50 2.68 28.09 21.49
CA ALA A 50 2.10 26.90 22.07
C ALA A 50 3.13 25.77 22.09
N ARG A 51 3.20 25.05 23.20
CA ARG A 51 4.04 23.85 23.37
C ARG A 51 3.14 22.67 23.65
N VAL A 52 3.29 21.61 22.85
CA VAL A 52 2.44 20.42 22.93
C VAL A 52 3.32 19.21 23.11
N ARG A 53 2.97 18.37 24.09
CA ARG A 53 3.56 17.05 24.28
C ARG A 53 2.47 15.99 24.38
N THR A 54 2.66 14.89 23.66
CA THR A 54 1.74 13.74 23.67
C THR A 54 2.22 12.64 24.59
N ARG A 55 1.36 11.64 24.82
CA ARG A 55 1.65 10.50 25.69
C ARG A 55 2.87 9.71 25.22
N SER A 56 3.05 9.55 23.91
CA SER A 56 4.24 8.89 23.32
C SER A 56 5.52 9.72 23.41
N GLY A 57 5.47 10.92 23.99
CA GLY A 57 6.62 11.81 24.14
C GLY A 57 6.92 12.68 22.91
N ARG A 58 6.07 12.64 21.87
CA ARG A 58 6.21 13.54 20.73
C ARG A 58 5.94 14.97 21.16
N TYR A 59 6.72 15.89 20.59
CA TYR A 59 6.75 17.28 21.03
C TYR A 59 6.85 18.23 19.84
N PHE A 60 6.19 19.37 19.91
CA PHE A 60 6.43 20.49 19.01
C PHE A 60 6.15 21.84 19.67
N GLN A 61 6.80 22.87 19.15
CA GLN A 61 6.49 24.27 19.42
C GLN A 61 5.83 24.89 18.19
N LEU A 62 4.81 25.74 18.40
CA LEU A 62 4.08 26.38 17.32
C LEU A 62 5.01 27.24 16.44
N SER A 63 5.96 27.95 17.04
CA SER A 63 6.94 28.77 16.29
C SER A 63 7.85 27.96 15.36
N GLU A 64 8.19 26.72 15.71
CA GLU A 64 9.09 25.85 14.92
C GLU A 64 8.41 25.18 13.72
N VAL A 65 7.07 25.17 13.68
CA VAL A 65 6.29 24.61 12.57
C VAL A 65 6.36 25.55 11.37
N ARG A 66 6.96 25.05 10.27
CA ARG A 66 7.09 25.78 8.98
C ARG A 66 6.01 25.40 7.98
N ALA A 67 5.55 24.15 8.03
CA ALA A 67 4.42 23.66 7.26
C ALA A 67 3.62 22.65 8.09
N PHE A 68 2.31 22.61 7.85
CA PHE A 68 1.38 21.76 8.57
C PHE A 68 0.56 20.92 7.59
N TRP A 69 0.40 19.62 7.87
CA TRP A 69 -0.52 18.76 7.14
C TRP A 69 -1.57 18.23 8.10
N TYR A 70 -2.79 18.71 7.95
CA TYR A 70 -3.95 18.06 8.53
C TYR A 70 -4.41 16.95 7.57
N ARG A 71 -4.16 15.68 7.92
CA ARG A 71 -4.56 14.53 7.10
C ARG A 71 -5.92 14.00 7.49
N ARG A 72 -6.10 13.66 8.78
CA ARG A 72 -7.37 13.18 9.38
C ARG A 72 -7.18 12.91 10.87
N GLY A 73 -8.30 12.74 11.56
CA GLY A 73 -8.36 12.38 12.97
C GLY A 73 -8.53 13.61 13.86
N GLU A 74 -8.79 13.36 15.13
CA GLU A 74 -8.93 14.42 16.13
C GLU A 74 -7.65 14.54 16.95
N LEU A 75 -7.38 15.77 17.42
CA LEU A 75 -6.40 15.97 18.48
C LEU A 75 -7.13 15.79 19.82
N GLU A 76 -6.83 14.69 20.50
CA GLU A 76 -7.44 14.33 21.77
C GLU A 76 -6.61 14.82 22.96
N LEU A 77 -7.28 15.12 24.08
CA LEU A 77 -6.64 15.42 25.37
C LEU A 77 -6.73 14.19 26.26
N ASP A 78 -5.68 13.89 27.02
CA ASP A 78 -5.63 12.73 27.90
C ASP A 78 -6.84 12.69 28.85
N ASP A 79 -7.47 11.51 28.98
CA ASP A 79 -8.65 11.31 29.83
C ASP A 79 -8.40 11.71 31.28
N ALA A 80 -7.17 11.60 31.79
CA ALA A 80 -6.82 12.06 33.14
C ALA A 80 -7.10 13.57 33.34
N LEU A 81 -7.12 14.36 32.26
CA LEU A 81 -7.37 15.80 32.27
C LEU A 81 -8.85 16.15 32.03
N THR A 82 -9.60 15.30 31.32
CA THR A 82 -11.01 15.56 30.95
C THR A 82 -12.01 14.86 31.87
N THR A 83 -11.68 13.68 32.41
CA THR A 83 -12.56 12.89 33.28
C THR A 83 -12.91 13.63 34.56
N SER A 84 -14.17 13.49 34.98
CA SER A 84 -14.70 14.20 36.15
C SER A 84 -15.76 13.37 36.87
N PRO A 85 -15.92 13.49 38.21
CA PRO A 85 -16.95 12.77 38.96
C PRO A 85 -18.37 13.04 38.49
N THR A 86 -18.61 14.15 37.78
CA THR A 86 -19.94 14.48 37.25
C THR A 86 -19.93 14.58 35.72
N PRO A 87 -20.94 14.02 35.02
CA PRO A 87 -21.05 14.15 33.57
C PRO A 87 -21.15 15.61 33.08
N ALA A 88 -21.71 16.51 33.89
CA ALA A 88 -21.81 17.92 33.56
C ALA A 88 -20.44 18.61 33.49
N LEU A 89 -19.57 18.37 34.48
CA LEU A 89 -18.22 18.92 34.49
C LEU A 89 -17.33 18.27 33.41
N ALA A 90 -17.48 16.96 33.15
CA ALA A 90 -16.78 16.30 32.04
C ALA A 90 -17.13 16.96 30.68
N ARG A 91 -18.42 17.21 30.42
CA ARG A 91 -18.86 17.95 29.22
C ARG A 91 -18.33 19.38 29.17
N ALA A 92 -18.28 20.08 30.30
CA ALA A 92 -17.72 21.42 30.35
C ALA A 92 -16.22 21.42 30.00
N ARG A 93 -15.43 20.48 30.56
CA ARG A 93 -14.01 20.31 30.24
C ARG A 93 -13.78 19.96 28.77
N GLN A 94 -14.61 19.09 28.19
CA GLN A 94 -14.55 18.77 26.76
C GLN A 94 -14.83 19.98 25.87
N ARG A 95 -15.74 20.88 26.28
CA ARG A 95 -15.99 22.14 25.56
C ARG A 95 -14.81 23.10 25.65
N GLU A 96 -14.22 23.26 26.84
CA GLU A 96 -13.01 24.08 27.01
C GLU A 96 -11.84 23.53 26.17
N TRP A 97 -11.68 22.20 26.15
CA TRP A 97 -10.71 21.55 25.26
C TRP A 97 -11.00 21.85 23.79
N ALA A 98 -12.24 21.74 23.34
CA ALA A 98 -12.61 22.04 21.96
C ALA A 98 -12.20 23.49 21.58
N VAL A 99 -12.40 24.46 22.47
CA VAL A 99 -11.96 25.85 22.24
C VAL A 99 -10.43 25.94 22.07
N LEU A 100 -9.66 25.32 22.95
CA LEU A 100 -8.19 25.32 22.87
C LEU A 100 -7.67 24.59 21.63
N ARG A 101 -8.26 23.44 21.32
CA ARG A 101 -7.95 22.64 20.12
C ARG A 101 -8.23 23.43 18.85
N ASP A 102 -9.40 24.04 18.75
CA ASP A 102 -9.80 24.79 17.57
C ASP A 102 -8.92 26.04 17.40
N TRP A 103 -8.53 26.72 18.49
CA TRP A 103 -7.52 27.79 18.46
C TRP A 103 -6.17 27.28 17.94
N LEU A 104 -5.64 26.20 18.51
CA LEU A 104 -4.34 25.63 18.10
C LEU A 104 -4.33 25.23 16.62
N LEU A 105 -5.37 24.51 16.17
CA LEU A 105 -5.54 24.11 14.77
C LEU A 105 -5.64 25.33 13.87
N SER A 106 -6.38 26.37 14.25
CA SER A 106 -6.45 27.61 13.47
C SER A 106 -5.09 28.28 13.30
N ARG A 107 -4.22 28.25 14.33
CA ARG A 107 -2.86 28.80 14.25
C ARG A 107 -1.94 27.95 13.38
N LEU A 108 -2.10 26.63 13.41
CA LEU A 108 -1.37 25.72 12.53
C LEU A 108 -1.81 25.86 11.06
N GLU A 109 -3.11 26.04 10.81
CA GLU A 109 -3.69 26.23 9.48
C GLU A 109 -3.44 27.62 8.90
N ALA A 110 -3.26 28.64 9.74
CA ALA A 110 -2.86 29.98 9.31
C ALA A 110 -1.40 30.04 8.81
N LYS A 111 -0.59 29.01 9.14
CA LYS A 111 0.72 28.80 8.52
C LYS A 111 0.51 28.21 7.12
N ARG A 112 1.60 27.80 6.47
CA ARG A 112 1.52 27.11 5.18
C ARG A 112 1.03 25.69 5.43
N SER A 113 -0.24 25.42 5.10
CA SER A 113 -0.88 24.16 5.39
C SER A 113 -1.33 23.40 4.14
N LEU A 114 -1.52 22.09 4.31
CA LEU A 114 -2.26 21.20 3.42
C LEU A 114 -3.37 20.56 4.25
N GLY A 115 -4.59 20.52 3.72
CA GLY A 115 -5.77 20.10 4.48
C GLY A 115 -6.18 21.13 5.55
N SER A 116 -7.36 20.94 6.13
CA SER A 116 -7.88 21.84 7.17
C SER A 116 -9.02 21.21 7.96
N TRP A 117 -8.88 21.11 9.27
CA TRP A 117 -9.93 20.68 10.19
C TRP A 117 -11.21 21.49 10.00
N GLU A 118 -11.08 22.82 9.96
CA GLU A 118 -12.23 23.73 9.85
C GLU A 118 -12.96 23.55 8.51
N ARG A 119 -12.23 23.62 7.40
CA ARG A 119 -12.82 23.60 6.05
C ARG A 119 -13.37 22.23 5.71
N GLU A 120 -12.71 21.16 6.14
CA GLU A 120 -13.17 19.80 5.91
C GLU A 120 -14.46 19.49 6.67
N ASN A 121 -14.56 19.89 7.95
CA ASN A 121 -15.79 19.71 8.74
C ASN A 121 -16.95 20.57 8.23
N ALA A 122 -16.68 21.73 7.64
CA ALA A 122 -17.69 22.56 6.99
C ALA A 122 -18.15 21.99 5.62
N CYS A 123 -17.38 21.08 5.00
CA CYS A 123 -17.64 20.56 3.66
C CYS A 123 -18.69 19.42 3.64
N THR A 124 -19.93 19.74 3.98
CA THR A 124 -21.04 18.76 3.94
C THR A 124 -21.45 18.40 2.51
N LYS A 125 -22.14 17.26 2.33
CA LYS A 125 -22.65 16.85 1.01
C LYS A 125 -23.55 17.90 0.36
N LEU A 126 -24.33 18.62 1.16
CA LEU A 126 -25.21 19.68 0.66
C LEU A 126 -24.43 20.88 0.12
N VAL A 127 -23.33 21.25 0.78
CA VAL A 127 -22.43 22.30 0.28
C VAL A 127 -21.77 21.86 -1.02
N GLN A 128 -21.26 20.62 -1.07
CA GLN A 128 -20.64 20.03 -2.27
C GLN A 128 -21.56 20.08 -3.49
N LEU A 129 -22.79 19.56 -3.35
CA LEU A 129 -23.76 19.50 -4.45
C LEU A 129 -24.23 20.90 -4.87
N SER A 130 -24.41 21.83 -3.92
CA SER A 130 -24.82 23.20 -4.23
C SER A 130 -23.74 23.96 -4.99
N THR A 131 -22.47 23.82 -4.57
CA THR A 131 -21.32 24.43 -5.26
C THR A 131 -21.14 23.83 -6.65
N ALA A 132 -21.21 22.51 -6.80
CA ALA A 132 -21.11 21.84 -8.09
C ALA A 132 -22.21 22.29 -9.07
N ARG A 133 -23.46 22.41 -8.60
CA ARG A 133 -24.58 22.94 -9.39
C ARG A 133 -24.29 24.36 -9.89
N ALA A 134 -23.78 25.25 -9.03
CA ALA A 134 -23.48 26.63 -9.40
C ALA A 134 -22.40 26.72 -10.50
N LEU A 135 -21.52 25.72 -10.58
CA LEU A 135 -20.45 25.60 -11.58
C LEU A 135 -20.88 24.81 -12.85
N GLY A 136 -22.12 24.36 -12.93
CA GLY A 136 -22.62 23.57 -14.06
C GLY A 136 -22.05 22.14 -14.13
N LEU A 137 -21.48 21.63 -13.04
CA LEU A 137 -21.03 20.23 -12.95
C LEU A 137 -22.25 19.33 -12.70
N PRO A 138 -22.49 18.28 -13.51
CA PRO A 138 -23.62 17.39 -13.31
C PRO A 138 -23.61 16.73 -11.93
N ILE A 139 -24.78 16.69 -11.28
CA ILE A 139 -25.01 16.08 -9.97
C ILE A 139 -26.28 15.23 -10.00
N PRO A 140 -26.40 14.19 -9.16
CA PRO A 140 -27.65 13.47 -9.00
C PRO A 140 -28.74 14.39 -8.43
N ALA A 141 -29.97 14.22 -8.92
CA ALA A 141 -31.14 14.81 -8.27
C ALA A 141 -31.15 14.41 -6.79
N THR A 142 -31.28 15.38 -5.89
CA THR A 142 -31.12 15.15 -4.45
C THR A 142 -32.30 15.72 -3.70
N HIS A 143 -32.87 14.94 -2.79
CA HIS A 143 -33.94 15.37 -1.90
C HIS A 143 -33.58 15.07 -0.45
N VAL A 144 -33.71 16.07 0.43
CA VAL A 144 -33.56 15.91 1.88
C VAL A 144 -34.85 16.35 2.54
N GLY A 145 -35.41 15.49 3.38
CA GLY A 145 -36.68 15.79 4.02
C GLY A 145 -36.96 14.96 5.27
N THR A 146 -37.93 15.45 6.04
CA THR A 146 -38.47 14.81 7.25
C THR A 146 -39.90 14.30 7.05
N SER A 147 -40.54 14.56 5.91
CA SER A 147 -41.86 14.02 5.56
C SER A 147 -41.72 12.78 4.69
N ARG A 148 -42.30 11.68 5.16
CA ARG A 148 -42.40 10.44 4.40
C ARG A 148 -43.15 10.65 3.08
N ALA A 149 -44.29 11.35 3.08
CA ALA A 149 -45.05 11.59 1.86
C ALA A 149 -44.22 12.31 0.78
N ARG A 150 -43.45 13.34 1.15
CA ARG A 150 -42.57 14.07 0.22
C ARG A 150 -41.40 13.23 -0.28
N LEU A 151 -40.83 12.39 0.59
CA LEU A 151 -39.77 11.45 0.21
C LEU A 151 -40.28 10.42 -0.80
N VAL A 152 -41.45 9.82 -0.55
CA VAL A 152 -42.10 8.86 -1.47
C VAL A 152 -42.41 9.52 -2.81
N GLU A 153 -42.95 10.74 -2.82
CA GLU A 153 -43.22 11.51 -4.04
C GLU A 153 -41.94 11.75 -4.85
N ALA A 154 -40.83 12.08 -4.19
CA ALA A 154 -39.54 12.28 -4.85
C ALA A 154 -39.00 11.00 -5.49
N ILE A 155 -39.03 9.88 -4.75
CA ILE A 155 -38.58 8.56 -5.23
C ILE A 155 -39.45 8.08 -6.40
N GLY A 156 -40.76 8.28 -6.31
CA GLY A 156 -41.71 7.88 -7.36
C GLY A 156 -41.43 8.55 -8.73
N ARG A 157 -40.80 9.73 -8.75
CA ARG A 157 -40.37 10.40 -9.99
C ARG A 157 -39.13 9.79 -10.63
N TRP A 158 -38.33 9.04 -9.87
CA TRP A 158 -37.03 8.52 -10.31
C TRP A 158 -37.03 7.01 -10.56
N GLY A 159 -37.92 6.27 -9.89
CA GLY A 159 -37.87 4.82 -9.85
C GLY A 159 -36.88 4.35 -8.77
N PRO A 160 -35.95 3.42 -9.06
CA PRO A 160 -34.97 2.95 -8.09
C PRO A 160 -34.17 4.11 -7.47
N ALA A 161 -34.10 4.14 -6.14
CA ALA A 161 -33.46 5.20 -5.39
C ALA A 161 -32.55 4.65 -4.30
N ILE A 162 -31.61 5.48 -3.88
CA ILE A 162 -30.64 5.18 -2.83
C ILE A 162 -30.77 6.19 -1.69
N GLN A 163 -30.46 5.74 -0.47
CA GLN A 163 -30.30 6.60 0.70
C GLN A 163 -28.81 6.72 1.04
N LYS A 164 -28.39 7.94 1.41
CA LYS A 164 -27.03 8.26 1.86
C LYS A 164 -27.04 9.12 3.12
N ALA A 165 -25.92 9.14 3.84
CA ALA A 165 -25.71 10.07 4.95
C ALA A 165 -25.55 11.51 4.45
N ILE A 166 -26.02 12.48 5.24
CA ILE A 166 -25.86 13.92 4.95
C ILE A 166 -24.43 14.38 5.24
N GLN A 167 -23.86 13.87 6.33
CA GLN A 167 -22.48 14.07 6.75
C GLN A 167 -21.69 12.78 6.59
N TRP A 168 -20.42 12.92 6.22
CA TRP A 168 -19.47 11.82 6.15
C TRP A 168 -19.06 11.36 7.57
N GLY A 169 -18.93 10.05 7.79
CA GLY A 169 -18.26 9.51 8.98
C GLY A 169 -19.07 9.43 10.28
N ALA A 170 -20.40 9.62 10.27
CA ALA A 170 -21.22 9.48 11.47
C ALA A 170 -21.42 8.00 11.88
N ALA A 171 -20.40 7.37 12.47
CA ALA A 171 -20.55 6.07 13.12
C ALA A 171 -21.15 6.27 14.52
N GLY A 172 -22.43 5.92 14.70
CA GLY A 172 -23.04 5.75 16.02
C GLY A 172 -22.97 4.29 16.47
N GLU A 173 -22.99 4.05 17.78
CA GLU A 173 -23.16 2.70 18.32
C GLU A 173 -24.46 2.07 17.78
N GLU A 174 -24.34 0.83 17.31
CA GLU A 174 -25.38 0.12 16.56
C GLU A 174 -26.54 -0.31 17.48
N GLU A 175 -27.65 0.43 17.48
CA GLU A 175 -28.87 -0.01 18.18
C GLU A 175 -29.90 -0.65 17.24
N SER A 176 -29.88 -0.36 15.92
CA SER A 176 -30.84 -0.96 14.97
C SER A 176 -30.38 -1.03 13.48
N PRO A 177 -31.06 -1.85 12.64
CA PRO A 177 -30.85 -1.88 11.18
C PRO A 177 -31.22 -0.57 10.43
N ASP A 178 -31.90 0.38 11.06
CA ASP A 178 -32.19 1.72 10.51
C ASP A 178 -31.02 2.70 10.72
N ASP A 179 -30.16 2.48 11.74
CA ASP A 179 -29.01 3.34 12.06
C ASP A 179 -27.85 3.18 11.07
N ARG A 180 -27.84 2.08 10.30
CA ARG A 180 -26.80 1.79 9.29
C ARG A 180 -26.76 2.78 8.12
N ALA A 181 -27.85 3.53 7.87
CA ALA A 181 -27.88 4.58 6.86
C ALA A 181 -27.36 5.94 7.38
N VAL A 182 -27.21 6.07 8.70
CA VAL A 182 -26.52 7.19 9.36
C VAL A 182 -25.00 6.95 9.31
N ALA A 183 -24.57 5.67 9.35
CA ALA A 183 -23.17 5.21 9.35
C ALA A 183 -22.40 5.28 8.00
N GLY A 184 -22.77 6.17 7.07
CA GLY A 184 -21.95 6.47 5.87
C GLY A 184 -22.01 5.48 4.69
N THR A 185 -22.85 4.44 4.73
CA THR A 185 -23.02 3.48 3.61
C THR A 185 -24.16 3.88 2.66
N THR A 186 -23.98 3.66 1.35
CA THR A 186 -25.06 3.83 0.36
C THR A 186 -25.93 2.57 0.33
N ARG A 187 -27.26 2.73 0.40
CA ARG A 187 -28.19 1.60 0.33
C ARG A 187 -29.29 1.83 -0.68
N SER A 188 -29.67 0.77 -1.40
CA SER A 188 -30.94 0.72 -2.10
C SER A 188 -32.07 0.97 -1.12
N LEU A 189 -32.97 1.87 -1.49
CA LEU A 189 -34.11 2.21 -0.69
C LEU A 189 -35.31 1.42 -1.20
N GLU A 190 -35.69 0.39 -0.44
CA GLU A 190 -36.90 -0.38 -0.74
C GLU A 190 -38.15 0.49 -0.48
N PRO A 191 -38.99 0.77 -1.50
CA PRO A 191 -40.16 1.63 -1.34
C PRO A 191 -41.10 1.17 -0.21
N GLU A 192 -41.20 -0.14 -0.02
CA GLU A 192 -42.00 -0.79 1.02
C GLU A 192 -41.53 -0.44 2.43
N ARG A 193 -40.22 -0.32 2.65
CA ARG A 193 -39.65 0.03 3.95
C ARG A 193 -39.98 1.48 4.31
N LEU A 194 -39.85 2.38 3.34
CA LEU A 194 -40.22 3.78 3.54
C LEU A 194 -41.73 3.96 3.73
N ALA A 195 -42.56 3.17 3.04
CA ALA A 195 -44.01 3.21 3.19
C ALA A 195 -44.46 2.87 4.63
N ARG A 196 -43.73 2.01 5.33
CA ARG A 196 -43.98 1.59 6.72
C ARG A 196 -43.44 2.57 7.78
N ALA A 197 -42.63 3.56 7.39
CA ALA A 197 -42.09 4.54 8.33
C ALA A 197 -43.19 5.48 8.86
N PRO A 198 -42.98 6.15 10.02
CA PRO A 198 -43.85 7.23 10.46
C PRO A 198 -43.88 8.39 9.45
N GLU A 199 -44.95 9.21 9.46
CA GLU A 199 -45.05 10.35 8.53
C GLU A 199 -43.93 11.38 8.76
N ARG A 200 -43.47 11.53 10.00
CA ARG A 200 -42.30 12.34 10.35
C ARG A 200 -41.13 11.43 10.66
N VAL A 201 -40.03 11.62 9.94
CA VAL A 201 -38.77 10.87 10.10
C VAL A 201 -37.62 11.83 10.39
N PHE A 202 -36.54 11.31 10.96
CA PHE A 202 -35.24 12.02 10.97
C PHE A 202 -34.85 12.39 9.52
N PRO A 203 -34.19 13.54 9.26
CA PRO A 203 -33.82 13.95 7.91
C PRO A 203 -33.12 12.84 7.11
N ARG A 204 -33.69 12.47 5.96
CA ARG A 204 -33.12 11.47 5.04
C ARG A 204 -32.71 12.14 3.75
N LEU A 205 -31.49 11.86 3.28
CA LEU A 205 -31.01 12.24 1.95
C LEU A 205 -31.21 11.08 0.98
N VAL A 206 -32.02 11.31 -0.05
CA VAL A 206 -32.32 10.34 -1.11
C VAL A 206 -31.90 10.87 -2.49
N GLN A 207 -31.40 9.96 -3.32
CA GLN A 207 -30.92 10.21 -4.69
C GLN A 207 -31.41 9.10 -5.63
N PRO A 208 -31.55 9.35 -6.94
CA PRO A 208 -31.83 8.29 -7.92
C PRO A 208 -30.66 7.31 -7.99
N HIS A 209 -30.96 6.05 -8.29
CA HIS A 209 -29.94 5.09 -8.70
C HIS A 209 -29.52 5.40 -10.15
N LEU A 210 -28.26 5.78 -10.34
CA LEU A 210 -27.73 6.14 -11.66
C LEU A 210 -27.33 4.87 -12.44
N ASP A 211 -27.76 4.77 -13.70
CA ASP A 211 -27.17 3.80 -14.64
C ASP A 211 -25.80 4.33 -15.05
N LYS A 212 -24.76 3.52 -14.81
CA LYS A 212 -23.36 3.93 -14.92
C LYS A 212 -22.59 2.91 -15.73
N GLN A 213 -21.75 3.39 -16.63
CA GLN A 213 -20.78 2.56 -17.33
C GLN A 213 -19.61 2.20 -16.40
N LEU A 214 -19.13 3.19 -15.63
CA LEU A 214 -18.00 3.06 -14.73
C LEU A 214 -18.09 4.08 -13.59
N GLU A 215 -17.31 3.84 -12.54
CA GLU A 215 -17.07 4.81 -11.47
C GLU A 215 -15.67 5.39 -11.62
N LEU A 216 -15.50 6.64 -11.18
CA LEU A 216 -14.20 7.30 -11.12
C LEU A 216 -13.86 7.62 -9.67
N ARG A 217 -12.68 7.20 -9.23
CA ARG A 217 -11.99 7.73 -8.05
C ARG A 217 -10.96 8.72 -8.52
N ILE A 218 -11.01 9.95 -8.03
CA ILE A 218 -10.09 11.02 -8.39
C ILE A 218 -9.45 11.54 -7.11
N PHE A 219 -8.15 11.75 -7.09
CA PHE A 219 -7.47 12.43 -5.99
C PHE A 219 -6.96 13.79 -6.48
N GLY A 220 -7.37 14.85 -5.78
CA GLY A 220 -6.90 16.22 -5.99
C GLY A 220 -5.82 16.61 -4.99
N LEU A 221 -4.75 17.26 -5.46
CA LEU A 221 -3.70 17.88 -4.64
C LEU A 221 -3.29 19.21 -5.26
N ALA A 222 -3.58 20.32 -4.59
CA ALA A 222 -3.22 21.67 -4.98
C ALA A 222 -3.52 21.96 -6.47
N GLY A 223 -4.71 21.58 -6.94
CA GLY A 223 -5.16 21.78 -8.33
C GLY A 223 -4.67 20.75 -9.35
N ARG A 224 -3.88 19.75 -8.94
CA ARG A 224 -3.50 18.59 -9.77
C ARG A 224 -4.44 17.41 -9.47
N PHE A 225 -4.76 16.61 -10.48
CA PHE A 225 -5.65 15.46 -10.32
C PHE A 225 -5.02 14.16 -10.83
N TRP A 226 -5.25 13.07 -10.11
CA TRP A 226 -5.03 11.70 -10.58
C TRP A 226 -6.37 10.97 -10.58
N ALA A 227 -6.74 10.36 -11.69
CA ALA A 227 -8.01 9.67 -11.82
C ALA A 227 -7.82 8.19 -12.15
N MET A 228 -8.71 7.38 -11.57
CA MET A 228 -8.79 5.95 -11.77
C MET A 228 -10.23 5.59 -12.06
N ALA A 229 -10.43 4.77 -13.09
CA ALA A 229 -11.71 4.16 -13.40
C ALA A 229 -11.82 2.79 -12.75
N LEU A 230 -13.00 2.53 -12.17
CA LEU A 230 -13.47 1.23 -11.74
C LEU A 230 -14.35 0.70 -12.87
N VAL A 231 -13.77 -0.10 -13.76
CA VAL A 231 -14.48 -0.67 -14.92
C VAL A 231 -15.03 -2.05 -14.52
N PRO A 232 -16.35 -2.27 -14.57
CA PRO A 232 -16.93 -3.57 -14.23
C PRO A 232 -16.34 -4.69 -15.09
N ARG A 233 -15.95 -5.80 -14.46
CA ARG A 233 -15.47 -7.02 -15.14
C ARG A 233 -16.59 -7.74 -15.88
N THR A 234 -17.77 -7.76 -15.27
CA THR A 234 -19.01 -8.28 -15.86
C THR A 234 -20.09 -7.19 -15.79
N PRO A 235 -20.69 -6.79 -16.92
CA PRO A 235 -21.78 -5.82 -16.90
C PRO A 235 -22.96 -6.29 -16.04
N GLY A 236 -23.48 -5.41 -15.18
CA GLY A 236 -24.66 -5.69 -14.34
C GLY A 236 -24.37 -6.45 -13.04
N GLU A 237 -23.17 -7.03 -12.87
CA GLU A 237 -22.76 -7.69 -11.61
C GLU A 237 -21.91 -6.75 -10.76
N VAL A 238 -22.49 -5.64 -10.30
CA VAL A 238 -21.76 -4.62 -9.54
C VAL A 238 -22.47 -4.33 -8.21
N PRO A 239 -21.75 -4.30 -7.08
CA PRO A 239 -22.32 -3.85 -5.80
C PRO A 239 -22.87 -2.43 -5.89
N VAL A 240 -23.96 -2.15 -5.15
CA VAL A 240 -24.51 -0.78 -5.04
C VAL A 240 -23.49 0.20 -4.43
N ASP A 241 -22.68 -0.28 -3.48
CA ASP A 241 -21.56 0.43 -2.91
C ASP A 241 -20.27 -0.39 -3.14
N ALA A 242 -19.41 0.09 -4.03
CA ALA A 242 -18.16 -0.60 -4.39
C ALA A 242 -17.25 -0.85 -3.18
N ARG A 243 -17.36 -0.03 -2.12
CA ARG A 243 -16.55 -0.15 -0.89
C ARG A 243 -16.92 -1.36 -0.04
N LEU A 244 -18.11 -1.95 -0.27
CA LEU A 244 -18.60 -3.10 0.47
C LEU A 244 -18.27 -4.45 -0.21
N GLY A 245 -17.72 -4.42 -1.43
CA GLY A 245 -17.38 -5.62 -2.21
C GLY A 245 -15.86 -5.87 -2.29
N ASP A 246 -15.49 -7.07 -2.76
CA ASP A 246 -14.11 -7.36 -3.18
C ASP A 246 -13.83 -6.63 -4.50
N LEU A 247 -13.23 -5.44 -4.42
CA LEU A 247 -12.95 -4.59 -5.58
C LEU A 247 -12.22 -5.35 -6.71
N ASP A 248 -11.30 -6.25 -6.35
CA ASP A 248 -10.53 -7.02 -7.34
C ASP A 248 -11.38 -8.06 -8.06
N ALA A 249 -12.43 -8.57 -7.41
CA ALA A 249 -13.37 -9.52 -7.99
C ALA A 249 -14.35 -8.86 -8.97
N TYR A 250 -14.73 -7.60 -8.73
CA TYR A 250 -15.78 -6.92 -9.51
C TYR A 250 -15.25 -5.95 -10.57
N PHE A 251 -14.07 -5.35 -10.35
CA PHE A 251 -13.59 -4.24 -11.18
C PHE A 251 -12.17 -4.44 -11.71
N HIS A 252 -11.92 -3.94 -12.90
CA HIS A 252 -10.61 -3.51 -13.34
C HIS A 252 -10.36 -2.10 -12.82
N LEU A 253 -9.29 -1.93 -12.05
CA LEU A 253 -8.85 -0.65 -11.52
C LEU A 253 -7.76 -0.10 -12.45
N VAL A 254 -8.10 0.91 -13.26
CA VAL A 254 -7.23 1.37 -14.35
C VAL A 254 -7.11 2.90 -14.37
N PRO A 255 -5.95 3.45 -14.78
CA PRO A 255 -5.79 4.89 -14.98
C PRO A 255 -6.85 5.48 -15.92
N TYR A 256 -7.22 6.73 -15.66
CA TYR A 256 -8.19 7.46 -16.47
C TYR A 256 -7.74 8.90 -16.71
N ASP A 257 -7.80 9.37 -17.96
CA ASP A 257 -7.52 10.76 -18.33
C ASP A 257 -8.83 11.56 -18.34
N LEU A 258 -8.95 12.49 -17.40
CA LEU A 258 -10.12 13.38 -17.30
C LEU A 258 -10.22 14.27 -18.55
N PRO A 259 -11.44 14.51 -19.08
CA PRO A 259 -11.64 15.57 -20.05
C PRO A 259 -11.24 16.93 -19.47
N ALA A 260 -10.59 17.78 -20.28
CA ALA A 260 -10.12 19.10 -19.85
C ALA A 260 -11.23 19.96 -19.23
N LEU A 261 -12.46 19.87 -19.74
CA LEU A 261 -13.62 20.54 -19.17
C LEU A 261 -13.93 20.04 -17.74
N VAL A 262 -13.93 18.72 -17.54
CA VAL A 262 -14.19 18.11 -16.22
C VAL A 262 -13.07 18.50 -15.25
N GLU A 263 -11.81 18.45 -15.68
CA GLU A 263 -10.69 18.88 -14.83
C GLU A 263 -10.80 20.35 -14.40
N ALA A 264 -11.17 21.24 -15.33
CA ALA A 264 -11.41 22.66 -15.01
C ALA A 264 -12.58 22.84 -14.03
N GLN A 265 -13.68 22.10 -14.21
CA GLN A 265 -14.82 22.13 -13.29
C GLN A 265 -14.46 21.59 -11.90
N LEU A 266 -13.65 20.53 -11.82
CA LEU A 266 -13.16 19.99 -10.55
C LEU A 266 -12.22 20.96 -9.84
N ARG A 267 -11.36 21.67 -10.58
CA ARG A 267 -10.52 22.73 -10.03
C ARG A 267 -11.36 23.85 -9.42
N ALA A 268 -12.32 24.37 -10.18
CA ALA A 268 -13.26 25.39 -9.70
C ALA A 268 -14.11 24.91 -8.51
N LEU A 269 -14.49 23.63 -8.50
CA LEU A 269 -15.21 23.02 -7.38
C LEU A 269 -14.33 23.00 -6.11
N MET A 270 -13.10 22.50 -6.20
CA MET A 270 -12.18 22.43 -5.06
C MET A 270 -11.85 23.83 -4.52
N GLU A 271 -11.68 24.83 -5.41
CA GLU A 271 -11.53 26.24 -5.04
C GLU A 271 -12.78 26.78 -4.33
N GLY A 272 -13.97 26.53 -4.88
CA GLY A 272 -15.25 26.95 -4.28
C GLY A 272 -15.55 26.29 -2.93
N LEU A 273 -15.06 25.06 -2.72
CA LEU A 273 -15.11 24.36 -1.43
C LEU A 273 -13.96 24.77 -0.49
N ARG A 274 -12.98 25.53 -0.99
CA ARG A 274 -11.75 25.92 -0.27
C ARG A 274 -10.93 24.71 0.21
N LEU A 275 -10.87 23.67 -0.62
CA LEU A 275 -10.10 22.45 -0.36
C LEU A 275 -8.88 22.39 -1.28
N ASP A 276 -7.72 22.11 -0.70
CA ASP A 276 -6.45 21.91 -1.40
C ASP A 276 -6.11 20.42 -1.61
N THR A 277 -6.79 19.53 -0.90
CA THR A 277 -6.70 18.08 -1.02
C THR A 277 -8.08 17.44 -0.92
N GLY A 278 -8.28 16.31 -1.60
CA GLY A 278 -9.51 15.55 -1.46
C GLY A 278 -9.63 14.40 -2.44
N SER A 279 -10.36 13.36 -2.03
CA SER A 279 -10.81 12.32 -2.96
C SER A 279 -12.19 12.66 -3.49
N ILE A 280 -12.36 12.64 -4.81
CA ILE A 280 -13.59 12.97 -5.50
C ILE A 280 -14.11 11.69 -6.16
N ASP A 281 -15.38 11.39 -5.92
CA ASP A 281 -16.05 10.25 -6.52
C ASP A 281 -17.03 10.74 -7.58
N MET A 282 -16.93 10.18 -8.78
CA MET A 282 -17.83 10.46 -9.90
C MET A 282 -18.31 9.16 -10.54
N VAL A 283 -19.35 9.26 -11.36
CA VAL A 283 -19.73 8.20 -12.29
C VAL A 283 -19.73 8.73 -13.71
N VAL A 284 -19.54 7.82 -14.66
CA VAL A 284 -19.74 8.11 -16.07
C VAL A 284 -20.89 7.23 -16.55
N ASP A 285 -21.94 7.86 -17.09
CA ASP A 285 -23.07 7.14 -17.68
C ASP A 285 -22.73 6.59 -19.08
N ARG A 286 -23.72 6.03 -19.77
CA ARG A 286 -23.51 5.41 -21.08
C ARG A 286 -23.30 6.47 -22.18
N GLU A 287 -23.76 7.68 -21.95
CA GLU A 287 -23.66 8.84 -22.82
C GLU A 287 -22.31 9.57 -22.64
N GLY A 288 -21.53 9.19 -21.63
CA GLY A 288 -20.22 9.75 -21.33
C GLY A 288 -20.26 10.96 -20.41
N VAL A 289 -21.39 11.20 -19.71
CA VAL A 289 -21.55 12.33 -18.79
C VAL A 289 -20.93 12.02 -17.44
N HIS A 290 -19.98 12.86 -17.02
CA HIS A 290 -19.34 12.80 -15.71
C HIS A 290 -20.22 13.47 -14.66
N THR A 291 -20.77 12.68 -13.74
CA THR A 291 -21.62 13.15 -12.65
C THR A 291 -20.90 13.07 -11.30
N LEU A 292 -20.79 14.19 -10.60
CA LEU A 292 -20.21 14.27 -9.25
C LEU A 292 -21.11 13.56 -8.24
N LEU A 293 -20.53 12.65 -7.44
CA LEU A 293 -21.23 12.00 -6.34
C LEU A 293 -20.87 12.63 -4.99
N GLU A 294 -19.58 12.82 -4.73
CA GLU A 294 -19.07 13.41 -3.48
C GLU A 294 -17.62 13.85 -3.58
N VAL A 295 -17.25 14.73 -2.65
CA VAL A 295 -15.87 15.04 -2.31
C VAL A 295 -15.63 14.61 -0.87
N ASN A 296 -14.70 13.68 -0.66
CA ASN A 296 -14.20 13.28 0.65
C ASN A 296 -12.85 13.96 0.90
N PRO A 297 -12.81 15.04 1.72
CA PRO A 297 -11.60 15.84 1.88
C PRO A 297 -10.42 15.04 2.48
N SER A 298 -10.71 14.12 3.40
CA SER A 298 -9.74 13.24 4.04
C SER A 298 -9.72 11.83 3.44
N GLY A 299 -10.21 11.65 2.21
CA GLY A 299 -10.42 10.33 1.59
C GLY A 299 -9.18 9.43 1.48
N GLN A 300 -9.41 8.12 1.49
CA GLN A 300 -8.38 7.10 1.20
C GLN A 300 -7.88 7.25 -0.24
N LEU A 301 -6.56 7.22 -0.43
CA LEU A 301 -5.92 7.39 -1.75
C LEU A 301 -4.92 6.28 -2.09
N ASP A 302 -4.59 5.43 -1.11
CA ASP A 302 -3.59 4.37 -1.19
C ASP A 302 -3.91 3.34 -2.28
N TRP A 303 -5.17 2.95 -2.40
CA TRP A 303 -5.60 2.00 -3.42
C TRP A 303 -5.56 2.60 -4.83
N LEU A 304 -5.85 3.90 -5.00
CA LEU A 304 -5.67 4.61 -6.27
C LEU A 304 -4.18 4.72 -6.63
N ALA A 305 -3.35 5.18 -5.68
CA ALA A 305 -1.91 5.29 -5.86
C ALA A 305 -1.30 3.95 -6.30
N ARG A 306 -1.69 2.84 -5.66
CA ARG A 306 -1.25 1.48 -6.00
C ARG A 306 -1.78 1.02 -7.36
N ALA A 307 -3.09 1.09 -7.60
CA ALA A 307 -3.70 0.56 -8.81
C ALA A 307 -3.25 1.32 -10.07
N CYS A 308 -3.04 2.64 -9.98
CA CYS A 308 -2.57 3.45 -11.10
C CYS A 308 -1.04 3.61 -11.15
N ASN A 309 -0.32 3.13 -10.14
CA ASN A 309 1.08 3.47 -9.89
C ASN A 309 1.34 4.98 -9.96
N ALA A 310 0.44 5.76 -9.35
CA ALA A 310 0.55 7.20 -9.29
C ALA A 310 1.43 7.58 -8.08
N PRO A 311 2.45 8.44 -8.23
CA PRO A 311 3.40 8.78 -7.17
C PRO A 311 2.81 9.81 -6.19
N ILE A 312 1.63 9.54 -5.63
CA ILE A 312 0.84 10.51 -4.87
C ILE A 312 1.48 10.83 -3.53
N GLU A 313 1.95 9.81 -2.79
CA GLU A 313 2.63 9.99 -1.51
C GLU A 313 3.88 10.85 -1.66
N ARG A 314 4.65 10.62 -2.73
CA ARG A 314 5.81 11.45 -3.08
C ARG A 314 5.38 12.88 -3.45
N ALA A 315 4.33 13.04 -4.25
CA ALA A 315 3.82 14.36 -4.63
C ALA A 315 3.33 15.18 -3.43
N ILE A 316 2.69 14.53 -2.44
CA ILE A 316 2.31 15.16 -1.17
C ILE A 316 3.57 15.60 -0.41
N ALA A 317 4.58 14.73 -0.28
CA ALA A 317 5.84 15.08 0.38
C ALA A 317 6.55 16.26 -0.30
N GLU A 318 6.66 16.25 -1.64
CA GLU A 318 7.24 17.35 -2.43
C GLU A 318 6.46 18.65 -2.21
N HIS A 319 5.12 18.60 -2.18
CA HIS A 319 4.28 19.76 -1.90
C HIS A 319 4.53 20.31 -0.48
N LEU A 320 4.64 19.45 0.53
CA LEU A 320 4.93 19.84 1.91
C LEU A 320 6.33 20.46 2.06
N VAL A 321 7.33 19.99 1.31
CA VAL A 321 8.67 20.61 1.24
C VAL A 321 8.60 22.03 0.70
N VAL A 322 7.84 22.23 -0.39
CA VAL A 322 7.61 23.56 -0.98
C VAL A 322 6.91 24.48 0.01
N LEU A 323 5.86 24.00 0.69
CA LEU A 323 5.19 24.75 1.76
C LEU A 323 6.19 25.11 2.87
N ALA A 324 7.06 24.20 3.29
CA ALA A 324 8.06 24.48 4.32
C ALA A 324 9.14 25.52 3.91
N GLY A 325 9.14 26.00 2.66
CA GLY A 325 10.04 27.02 2.15
C GLY A 325 11.40 26.49 1.71
N ALA A 326 11.54 25.18 1.53
CA ALA A 326 12.75 24.56 1.00
C ALA A 326 12.61 24.28 -0.51
N SER A 327 13.70 24.40 -1.26
CA SER A 327 13.74 23.93 -2.64
C SER A 327 13.75 22.39 -2.65
N VAL A 328 12.90 21.78 -3.49
CA VAL A 328 12.99 20.34 -3.75
C VAL A 328 14.29 20.10 -4.52
N SER A 329 15.30 19.50 -3.88
CA SER A 329 16.55 19.16 -4.56
C SER A 329 16.30 18.12 -5.63
N GLN A 330 16.64 18.41 -6.90
CA GLN A 330 16.55 17.44 -8.00
C GLN A 330 17.39 16.18 -7.77
N SER A 331 18.35 16.19 -6.83
CA SER A 331 19.16 15.01 -6.46
C SER A 331 18.40 13.88 -5.77
N ALA A 332 17.11 14.06 -5.45
CA ALA A 332 16.24 13.00 -4.95
C ALA A 332 15.53 12.21 -6.08
N SER A 333 15.49 12.71 -7.32
CA SER A 333 15.13 11.88 -8.46
C SER A 333 16.35 11.06 -8.86
N PHE A 334 16.30 9.75 -8.60
CA PHE A 334 17.16 8.83 -9.33
C PHE A 334 16.79 9.00 -10.80
N ASP A 335 17.71 9.54 -11.60
CA ASP A 335 17.52 9.71 -13.03
C ASP A 335 17.23 8.32 -13.66
N PRO A 336 16.03 8.08 -14.23
CA PRO A 336 15.73 6.83 -14.92
C PRO A 336 16.52 6.68 -16.23
N GLY A 337 17.23 7.73 -16.64
CA GLY A 337 17.97 7.86 -17.89
C GLY A 337 19.48 7.66 -17.76
N ALA A 338 19.99 6.93 -16.77
CA ALA A 338 21.35 6.41 -16.84
C ALA A 338 21.47 5.54 -18.11
N LYS A 339 21.90 6.18 -19.21
CA LYS A 339 22.44 5.52 -20.40
C LYS A 339 23.36 4.43 -19.92
N ARG A 340 23.37 3.26 -20.60
CA ARG A 340 24.34 2.17 -20.41
C ARG A 340 25.73 2.78 -20.17
N ALA A 341 26.07 3.03 -18.92
CA ALA A 341 27.43 3.17 -18.49
C ALA A 341 27.87 1.72 -18.36
N ASP A 342 28.96 1.37 -19.01
CA ASP A 342 29.62 0.09 -18.81
C ASP A 342 29.71 -0.14 -17.31
N VAL A 343 28.85 -1.02 -16.78
CA VAL A 343 28.89 -1.40 -15.37
C VAL A 343 30.24 -2.09 -15.24
N PRO A 344 31.22 -1.51 -14.51
CA PRO A 344 32.56 -2.06 -14.44
C PRO A 344 32.46 -3.52 -13.98
N ASP A 345 33.18 -4.43 -14.64
CA ASP A 345 33.18 -5.86 -14.33
C ASP A 345 33.39 -6.06 -12.83
N PRO A 346 32.33 -6.37 -12.07
CA PRO A 346 32.43 -6.42 -10.65
C PRO A 346 32.67 -7.87 -10.26
N ASP A 347 33.88 -8.13 -9.75
CA ASP A 347 34.27 -9.46 -9.25
C ASP A 347 33.39 -9.86 -8.05
N PHE A 348 32.28 -10.53 -8.37
CA PHE A 348 31.29 -11.05 -7.42
C PHE A 348 31.34 -12.58 -7.46
N ALA A 349 32.51 -13.18 -7.24
CA ALA A 349 32.64 -14.63 -7.16
C ALA A 349 31.63 -15.25 -6.17
N THR A 350 31.07 -16.40 -6.53
CA THR A 350 30.11 -17.16 -5.71
C THR A 350 30.79 -18.21 -4.85
N ALA A 351 30.39 -18.32 -3.58
CA ALA A 351 30.46 -19.60 -2.88
C ALA A 351 29.38 -20.54 -3.45
N SER A 352 29.71 -21.81 -3.68
CA SER A 352 28.90 -22.76 -4.44
C SER A 352 27.66 -23.24 -3.70
N HIS A 353 26.57 -22.46 -3.63
CA HIS A 353 25.28 -22.92 -3.10
C HIS A 353 24.08 -22.33 -3.85
N ARG A 354 23.00 -23.11 -3.96
CA ARG A 354 21.72 -22.73 -4.57
C ARG A 354 20.86 -21.99 -3.53
N PHE A 355 19.90 -21.18 -4.01
CA PHE A 355 18.70 -20.67 -3.31
C PHE A 355 18.62 -19.14 -2.99
N ALA A 356 17.39 -18.60 -2.88
CA ALA A 356 16.89 -17.22 -3.14
C ALA A 356 16.07 -16.54 -2.00
N TRP A 357 15.90 -15.19 -1.93
CA TRP A 357 15.36 -14.34 -0.84
C TRP A 357 13.86 -14.01 -1.01
N VAL A 358 13.15 -13.64 0.07
CA VAL A 358 11.74 -13.15 0.06
C VAL A 358 11.61 -11.70 0.49
N HIS A 359 10.83 -10.96 -0.30
CA HIS A 359 10.25 -9.66 0.02
C HIS A 359 9.13 -9.80 1.06
N GLY A 360 9.07 -8.89 2.04
CA GLY A 360 8.19 -8.92 3.21
C GLY A 360 6.68 -8.78 2.96
N GLN A 361 6.07 -9.63 2.13
CA GLN A 361 4.61 -9.75 2.01
C GLN A 361 4.09 -11.14 2.38
N ARG A 362 3.23 -11.16 3.41
CA ARG A 362 2.29 -12.22 3.85
C ARG A 362 2.65 -13.66 3.45
N THR A 363 3.47 -14.33 4.27
CA THR A 363 3.50 -15.79 4.35
C THR A 363 2.52 -16.24 5.42
N LEU A 364 1.26 -16.45 5.06
CA LEU A 364 0.24 -17.01 5.96
C LEU A 364 0.47 -18.51 6.15
N VAL A 365 1.11 -18.93 7.23
CA VAL A 365 1.01 -20.33 7.66
C VAL A 365 -0.18 -20.43 8.64
N ARG A 366 -1.05 -21.43 8.44
CA ARG A 366 -2.05 -21.90 9.42
C ARG A 366 -1.93 -23.42 9.51
N PRO A 367 -2.28 -24.02 10.65
CA PRO A 367 -1.85 -25.37 11.01
C PRO A 367 -2.66 -26.45 10.26
N LEU A 368 -2.00 -27.59 10.06
CA LEU A 368 -2.46 -28.87 9.48
C LEU A 368 -2.09 -29.11 7.99
N GLY A 369 -1.01 -29.88 7.81
CA GLY A 369 -0.89 -30.87 6.73
C GLY A 369 -0.53 -30.40 5.32
N LYS A 370 -0.63 -29.11 4.97
CA LYS A 370 -0.07 -28.55 3.71
C LYS A 370 0.32 -27.08 3.93
N PRO A 371 1.52 -26.65 3.55
CA PRO A 371 1.89 -25.23 3.64
C PRO A 371 0.97 -24.42 2.72
N ILE A 372 0.17 -23.50 3.27
CA ILE A 372 -0.45 -22.41 2.50
C ILE A 372 0.58 -21.28 2.38
N VAL A 373 1.75 -21.61 1.82
CA VAL A 373 2.33 -20.63 0.90
C VAL A 373 1.32 -20.58 -0.23
N ARG A 374 0.78 -19.41 -0.61
CA ARG A 374 0.03 -19.33 -1.87
C ARG A 374 1.00 -19.88 -2.91
N ARG A 375 0.77 -21.10 -3.37
CA ARG A 375 1.55 -21.67 -4.47
C ARG A 375 1.52 -20.63 -5.57
N PHE A 376 2.66 -20.44 -6.22
CA PHE A 376 2.67 -19.87 -7.55
C PHE A 376 1.84 -20.78 -8.45
N GLU A 377 0.52 -20.63 -8.38
CA GLU A 377 -0.41 -21.37 -9.20
C GLU A 377 -0.52 -20.57 -10.47
N ILE A 378 0.23 -21.04 -11.46
CA ILE A 378 -0.04 -20.69 -12.84
C ILE A 378 -1.43 -21.25 -13.13
N GLU A 379 -2.37 -20.32 -13.24
CA GLU A 379 -3.75 -20.64 -13.56
C GLU A 379 -3.77 -21.25 -14.97
N ALA A 380 -4.18 -22.52 -15.08
CA ALA A 380 -4.50 -23.12 -16.38
C ALA A 380 -5.80 -22.46 -16.90
N PRO A 381 -5.98 -22.29 -18.22
CA PRO A 381 -7.24 -21.83 -18.79
C PRO A 381 -8.44 -22.64 -18.29
N ALA A 382 -9.58 -22.01 -18.03
CA ALA A 382 -10.77 -22.67 -17.50
C ALA A 382 -11.25 -23.83 -18.39
N GLN A 383 -11.04 -23.75 -19.70
CA GLN A 383 -11.33 -24.83 -20.67
C GLN A 383 -10.55 -26.12 -20.36
N GLN A 384 -9.31 -26.00 -19.85
CA GLN A 384 -8.51 -27.15 -19.41
C GLN A 384 -8.90 -27.63 -18.00
N ARG A 385 -9.42 -26.75 -17.14
CA ARG A 385 -9.95 -27.13 -15.82
C ARG A 385 -11.29 -27.88 -15.90
N ALA A 386 -12.12 -27.53 -16.88
CA ALA A 386 -13.44 -28.13 -17.10
C ALA A 386 -13.37 -29.60 -17.58
N ALA A 387 -12.22 -30.06 -18.09
CA ALA A 387 -12.02 -31.45 -18.50
C ALA A 387 -12.06 -32.47 -17.34
N VAL A 388 -12.14 -32.01 -16.07
CA VAL A 388 -12.17 -32.86 -14.86
C VAL A 388 -13.49 -32.74 -14.08
N SER A 389 -14.44 -31.90 -14.52
CA SER A 389 -15.72 -31.71 -13.80
C SER A 389 -16.87 -31.57 -14.81
N ARG A 390 -17.79 -32.54 -14.80
CA ARG A 390 -19.01 -32.49 -15.63
C ARG A 390 -20.01 -31.48 -15.05
N SER A 391 -20.60 -30.76 -16.01
CA SER A 391 -21.90 -30.06 -16.02
C SER A 391 -22.10 -28.81 -15.13
N ALA A 392 -22.07 -27.65 -15.77
CA ALA A 392 -23.14 -26.65 -15.67
C ALA A 392 -23.31 -25.96 -17.04
N PRO A 393 -24.53 -25.65 -17.50
CA PRO A 393 -24.75 -24.95 -18.76
C PRO A 393 -24.28 -23.49 -18.63
N SER A 394 -23.31 -23.08 -19.44
CA SER A 394 -22.88 -21.68 -19.50
C SER A 394 -23.87 -20.87 -20.35
N VAL A 395 -24.69 -20.07 -19.69
CA VAL A 395 -25.33 -18.93 -20.37
C VAL A 395 -24.21 -17.95 -20.69
N THR A 396 -23.84 -17.80 -21.95
CA THR A 396 -22.88 -16.78 -22.37
C THR A 396 -23.53 -15.41 -22.14
N PRO A 397 -23.03 -14.58 -21.22
CA PRO A 397 -23.58 -13.25 -21.03
C PRO A 397 -23.45 -12.45 -22.34
N PRO A 398 -24.40 -11.54 -22.64
CA PRO A 398 -24.30 -10.67 -23.82
C PRO A 398 -23.00 -9.86 -23.77
N ARG A 399 -22.39 -9.63 -24.94
CA ARG A 399 -21.14 -8.88 -25.03
C ARG A 399 -21.31 -7.48 -24.44
N PRO A 400 -20.40 -7.02 -23.57
CA PRO A 400 -20.41 -5.64 -23.09
C PRO A 400 -20.27 -4.67 -24.28
N PRO A 401 -20.97 -3.52 -24.28
CA PRO A 401 -20.72 -2.50 -25.28
C PRO A 401 -19.34 -1.86 -25.07
N GLY A 402 -18.46 -1.89 -26.07
CA GLY A 402 -17.13 -1.27 -26.04
C GLY A 402 -16.09 -2.07 -26.83
N THR A 403 -14.86 -1.56 -26.89
CA THR A 403 -13.71 -2.29 -27.46
C THR A 403 -12.99 -3.02 -26.32
N PRO A 404 -12.76 -4.34 -26.41
CA PRO A 404 -12.00 -5.05 -25.39
C PRO A 404 -10.53 -4.63 -25.46
N ARG A 405 -9.93 -4.42 -24.30
CA ARG A 405 -8.49 -4.17 -24.17
C ARG A 405 -7.92 -4.95 -23.02
N LEU A 406 -6.66 -5.36 -23.16
CA LEU A 406 -5.89 -5.85 -22.03
C LEU A 406 -5.92 -4.79 -20.93
N ALA A 407 -6.35 -5.16 -19.73
CA ALA A 407 -6.43 -4.24 -18.62
C ALA A 407 -5.04 -3.66 -18.32
N ALA A 408 -4.98 -2.38 -17.92
CA ALA A 408 -3.70 -1.69 -17.68
C ALA A 408 -2.84 -2.32 -16.56
N THR A 409 -3.44 -3.19 -15.74
CA THR A 409 -2.81 -3.98 -14.69
C THR A 409 -2.41 -5.39 -15.15
N SER A 410 -2.51 -5.70 -16.44
CA SER A 410 -2.13 -6.99 -17.01
C SER A 410 -0.88 -6.85 -17.90
N MET A 411 0.05 -7.81 -17.79
CA MET A 411 1.31 -7.81 -18.53
C MET A 411 1.57 -9.18 -19.16
N LEU A 412 1.79 -9.22 -20.47
CA LEU A 412 2.17 -10.43 -21.19
C LEU A 412 3.68 -10.69 -21.10
N VAL A 413 4.05 -11.93 -20.82
CA VAL A 413 5.41 -12.40 -20.65
C VAL A 413 5.59 -13.69 -21.42
N GLU A 414 6.15 -13.57 -22.62
CA GLU A 414 6.51 -14.72 -23.44
C GLU A 414 7.73 -15.44 -22.86
N GLY A 415 7.73 -16.76 -22.96
CA GLY A 415 8.90 -17.57 -22.68
C GLY A 415 8.86 -18.92 -23.40
N PRO A 416 9.92 -19.73 -23.25
CA PRO A 416 10.14 -20.91 -24.09
C PRO A 416 9.11 -22.02 -23.86
N GLN A 417 8.52 -22.12 -22.67
CA GLN A 417 7.54 -23.17 -22.36
C GLN A 417 6.11 -22.75 -22.67
N ARG A 418 5.78 -21.48 -22.43
CA ARG A 418 4.44 -20.91 -22.52
C ARG A 418 4.51 -19.39 -22.42
N THR A 419 3.42 -18.73 -22.78
CA THR A 419 3.20 -17.32 -22.46
C THR A 419 2.37 -17.18 -21.20
N LEU A 420 2.81 -16.30 -20.30
CA LEU A 420 2.10 -15.96 -19.08
C LEU A 420 1.51 -14.55 -19.18
N LEU A 421 0.28 -14.40 -18.70
CA LEU A 421 -0.36 -13.12 -18.45
C LEU A 421 -0.32 -12.86 -16.95
N TYR A 422 0.47 -11.88 -16.54
CA TYR A 422 0.58 -11.43 -15.15
C TYR A 422 -0.56 -10.47 -14.86
N ASP A 423 -1.48 -10.86 -14.00
CA ASP A 423 -2.51 -9.99 -13.44
C ASP A 423 -1.95 -9.34 -12.17
N LEU A 424 -1.46 -8.12 -12.31
CA LEU A 424 -0.79 -7.37 -11.24
C LEU A 424 -1.77 -6.87 -10.18
N GLN A 425 -3.04 -6.69 -10.55
CA GLN A 425 -4.09 -6.29 -9.61
C GLN A 425 -4.41 -7.44 -8.65
N ARG A 426 -4.64 -8.65 -9.18
CA ARG A 426 -4.97 -9.84 -8.37
C ARG A 426 -3.75 -10.59 -7.83
N GLY A 427 -2.55 -10.26 -8.31
CA GLY A 427 -1.29 -10.94 -7.97
C GLY A 427 -1.26 -12.39 -8.48
N LYS A 428 -1.69 -12.61 -9.73
CA LYS A 428 -1.83 -13.95 -10.35
C LYS A 428 -1.10 -14.02 -11.68
N ALA A 429 -0.74 -15.23 -12.11
CA ALA A 429 -0.25 -15.51 -13.46
C ALA A 429 -1.19 -16.52 -14.13
N LEU A 430 -1.64 -16.22 -15.34
CA LEU A 430 -2.48 -17.07 -16.17
C LEU A 430 -1.67 -17.56 -17.37
N SER A 431 -1.66 -18.87 -17.64
CA SER A 431 -1.13 -19.36 -18.91
C SER A 431 -2.12 -19.08 -20.03
N VAL A 432 -1.68 -18.45 -21.11
CA VAL A 432 -2.55 -18.10 -22.25
C VAL A 432 -2.11 -18.83 -23.53
N PRO A 433 -3.05 -19.32 -24.36
CA PRO A 433 -2.71 -20.00 -25.61
C PRO A 433 -2.20 -19.01 -26.68
N PRO A 434 -1.37 -19.45 -27.63
CA PRO A 434 -0.90 -18.61 -28.73
C PRO A 434 -2.03 -17.94 -29.53
N SER A 435 -3.13 -18.65 -29.77
CA SER A 435 -4.29 -18.13 -30.50
C SER A 435 -4.88 -16.87 -29.84
N PHE A 436 -4.93 -16.83 -28.50
CA PHE A 436 -5.42 -15.66 -27.77
C PHE A 436 -4.49 -14.44 -27.98
N ILE A 437 -3.17 -14.67 -28.05
CA ILE A 437 -2.19 -13.61 -28.28
C ILE A 437 -2.32 -13.08 -29.71
N GLU A 438 -2.49 -13.97 -30.69
CA GLU A 438 -2.71 -13.62 -32.09
C GLU A 438 -3.99 -12.79 -32.25
N SER A 439 -5.12 -13.22 -31.67
CA SER A 439 -6.36 -12.43 -31.69
C SER A 439 -6.20 -11.06 -31.02
N LEU A 440 -5.55 -11.01 -29.85
CA LEU A 440 -5.29 -9.75 -29.13
C LEU A 440 -4.43 -8.79 -29.96
N ARG A 441 -3.45 -9.30 -30.72
CA ARG A 441 -2.59 -8.51 -31.63
C ARG A 441 -3.33 -8.06 -32.89
N ALA A 442 -4.20 -8.89 -33.43
CA ALA A 442 -5.01 -8.60 -34.61
C ALA A 442 -6.15 -7.60 -34.31
N GLY A 443 -6.53 -7.45 -33.04
CA GLY A 443 -7.72 -6.69 -32.66
C GLY A 443 -9.02 -7.40 -33.02
N ASP A 444 -8.93 -8.70 -33.30
CA ASP A 444 -10.02 -9.57 -33.72
C ASP A 444 -10.72 -10.25 -32.54
N ASP A 445 -11.84 -10.89 -32.84
CA ASP A 445 -12.68 -11.57 -31.85
C ASP A 445 -11.93 -12.65 -31.06
N GLU A 446 -12.26 -12.71 -29.78
CA GLU A 446 -11.45 -13.20 -28.67
C GLU A 446 -11.39 -14.73 -28.55
N ASP A 447 -11.02 -15.45 -29.60
CA ASP A 447 -10.99 -16.91 -29.59
C ASP A 447 -9.77 -17.48 -28.86
N GLY A 448 -10.02 -18.35 -27.87
CA GLY A 448 -8.98 -19.10 -27.15
C GLY A 448 -9.06 -19.08 -25.62
N LEU A 449 -9.85 -18.18 -25.01
CA LEU A 449 -10.09 -18.17 -23.55
C LEU A 449 -11.59 -18.28 -23.23
N ALA A 450 -11.91 -18.90 -22.09
CA ALA A 450 -13.27 -18.92 -21.56
C ALA A 450 -13.72 -17.50 -21.17
N ALA A 451 -15.02 -17.21 -21.26
CA ALA A 451 -15.57 -15.90 -20.90
C ALA A 451 -15.19 -15.44 -19.48
N SER A 452 -15.14 -16.38 -18.52
CA SER A 452 -14.72 -16.10 -17.14
C SER A 452 -13.24 -15.73 -17.00
N ASP A 453 -12.37 -16.21 -17.89
CA ASP A 453 -10.95 -15.81 -17.92
C ASP A 453 -10.76 -14.51 -18.70
N ARG A 454 -11.55 -14.27 -19.75
CA ARG A 454 -11.56 -12.99 -20.47
C ARG A 454 -11.98 -11.83 -19.56
N ALA A 455 -13.04 -12.00 -18.78
CA ALA A 455 -13.50 -11.00 -17.80
C ALA A 455 -12.45 -10.68 -16.69
N LYS A 456 -11.46 -11.56 -16.49
CA LYS A 456 -10.37 -11.30 -15.54
C LYS A 456 -9.29 -10.38 -16.12
N VAL A 457 -9.11 -10.34 -17.43
CA VAL A 457 -7.93 -9.71 -18.06
C VAL A 457 -8.28 -8.65 -19.10
N LEU A 458 -9.51 -8.65 -19.60
CA LEU A 458 -10.00 -7.69 -20.60
C LEU A 458 -10.98 -6.70 -19.99
N ALA A 459 -10.63 -5.41 -20.08
CA ALA A 459 -11.51 -4.31 -19.73
C ALA A 459 -12.26 -3.84 -20.98
N TRP A 460 -13.58 -3.68 -20.86
CA TRP A 460 -14.45 -3.22 -21.94
C TRP A 460 -14.72 -1.72 -21.79
N VAL A 461 -14.17 -0.93 -22.71
CA VAL A 461 -14.20 0.53 -22.64
C VAL A 461 -14.73 1.13 -23.94
N ARG A 462 -15.53 2.20 -23.85
CA ARG A 462 -16.13 2.88 -25.02
C ARG A 462 -15.23 3.92 -25.65
N ASP A 463 -14.49 4.67 -24.82
CA ASP A 463 -13.54 5.69 -25.26
C ASP A 463 -12.12 5.27 -24.83
N PRO A 464 -11.42 4.43 -25.62
CA PRO A 464 -10.15 3.87 -25.20
C PRO A 464 -9.02 4.91 -25.10
N GLN A 465 -9.21 6.12 -25.66
CA GLN A 465 -8.23 7.20 -25.56
C GLN A 465 -8.16 7.78 -24.14
N ARG A 466 -9.19 7.55 -23.32
CA ARG A 466 -9.25 7.98 -21.92
C ARG A 466 -8.53 7.06 -20.95
N PHE A 467 -7.99 5.94 -21.42
CA PHE A 467 -7.36 4.92 -20.57
C PHE A 467 -5.89 4.84 -20.92
N PRO A 468 -5.05 5.73 -20.36
CA PRO A 468 -3.62 5.71 -20.64
C PRO A 468 -2.98 4.43 -20.10
N ALA A 469 -1.79 4.11 -20.62
CA ALA A 469 -0.98 3.04 -20.07
C ALA A 469 -0.61 3.36 -18.61
N ARG A 470 -0.64 2.34 -17.77
CA ARG A 470 -0.17 2.45 -16.39
C ARG A 470 1.35 2.64 -16.35
N SER A 471 1.82 3.56 -15.52
CA SER A 471 3.26 3.73 -15.28
C SER A 471 3.85 2.43 -14.75
N MET A 472 4.99 2.00 -15.31
CA MET A 472 5.75 0.85 -14.82
C MET A 472 7.00 1.26 -14.03
N ALA A 473 7.12 2.55 -13.70
CA ALA A 473 8.21 3.04 -12.88
C ALA A 473 8.18 2.40 -11.49
N TRP A 474 9.37 2.09 -10.96
CA TRP A 474 9.54 1.64 -9.59
C TRP A 474 10.23 2.75 -8.80
N GLU A 475 9.50 3.30 -7.83
CA GLU A 475 9.99 4.33 -6.92
C GLU A 475 9.71 3.89 -5.49
N HIS A 476 10.64 4.18 -4.58
CA HIS A 476 10.54 3.79 -3.18
C HIS A 476 11.40 4.73 -2.32
N PRO A 477 10.94 5.17 -1.14
CA PRO A 477 11.68 6.12 -0.30
C PRO A 477 12.93 5.50 0.36
N ALA A 478 12.88 4.22 0.72
CA ALA A 478 13.98 3.53 1.42
C ALA A 478 15.20 3.25 0.53
N LEU A 479 16.40 3.59 0.95
CA LEU A 479 17.66 3.25 0.28
C LEU A 479 17.97 1.74 0.36
N ILE A 480 17.62 1.12 1.48
CA ILE A 480 17.63 -0.34 1.69
C ILE A 480 16.24 -0.74 2.12
N THR A 481 15.63 -1.72 1.45
CA THR A 481 14.30 -2.23 1.83
C THR A 481 14.41 -3.38 2.81
N ASN A 482 15.47 -4.18 2.71
CA ASN A 482 15.68 -5.36 3.55
C ASN A 482 17.13 -5.50 4.00
N ALA A 483 17.31 -5.93 5.25
CA ALA A 483 18.60 -6.29 5.83
C ALA A 483 18.62 -7.75 6.31
N VAL A 484 19.76 -8.43 6.18
CA VAL A 484 20.07 -9.67 6.92
C VAL A 484 21.23 -9.39 7.87
N ILE A 485 21.10 -9.85 9.11
CA ILE A 485 22.08 -9.66 10.17
C ILE A 485 22.39 -11.02 10.77
N ASP A 486 23.63 -11.46 10.61
CA ASP A 486 24.12 -12.71 11.20
C ASP A 486 24.80 -12.46 12.52
N VAL A 487 24.49 -13.30 13.49
CA VAL A 487 25.00 -13.20 14.85
C VAL A 487 25.43 -14.58 15.34
N ASP A 488 26.73 -14.81 15.42
CA ASP A 488 27.35 -15.99 16.02
C ASP A 488 27.90 -15.70 17.42
N ALA A 489 28.53 -16.71 18.03
CA ALA A 489 29.17 -16.61 19.34
C ALA A 489 30.29 -15.55 19.44
N HIS A 490 30.83 -15.08 18.31
CA HIS A 490 31.94 -14.12 18.25
C HIS A 490 31.52 -12.76 17.69
N SER A 491 30.21 -12.54 17.50
CA SER A 491 29.69 -11.29 16.94
C SER A 491 29.68 -10.18 17.99
N GLU A 492 30.17 -9.02 17.59
CA GLU A 492 30.36 -7.82 18.43
C GLU A 492 29.60 -6.59 17.85
N HIS A 493 28.49 -6.83 17.14
CA HIS A 493 27.72 -5.75 16.52
C HIS A 493 27.16 -4.78 17.57
N ASP A 494 27.31 -3.48 17.33
CA ASP A 494 26.57 -2.44 18.05
C ASP A 494 25.14 -2.38 17.50
N TYR A 495 24.21 -3.07 18.16
CA TYR A 495 22.81 -3.11 17.72
C TYR A 495 22.13 -1.74 17.80
N VAL A 496 22.53 -0.86 18.72
CA VAL A 496 21.93 0.47 18.85
C VAL A 496 22.27 1.30 17.61
N ALA A 497 23.56 1.39 17.28
CA ALA A 497 24.03 2.10 16.09
C ALA A 497 23.49 1.45 14.81
N LEU A 498 23.56 0.12 14.70
CA LEU A 498 23.11 -0.61 13.51
C LEU A 498 21.63 -0.35 13.20
N PHE A 499 20.73 -0.52 14.17
CA PHE A 499 19.30 -0.33 13.92
C PHE A 499 18.94 1.15 13.71
N ALA A 500 19.69 2.08 14.29
CA ALA A 500 19.56 3.51 13.99
C ALA A 500 19.97 3.82 12.54
N GLU A 501 21.11 3.32 12.07
CA GLU A 501 21.54 3.51 10.69
C GLU A 501 20.60 2.83 9.68
N LEU A 502 20.12 1.61 9.98
CA LEU A 502 19.11 0.95 9.15
C LEU A 502 17.81 1.76 9.07
N ALA A 503 17.41 2.42 10.16
CA ALA A 503 16.27 3.32 10.17
C ALA A 503 16.47 4.53 9.26
N GLU A 504 17.66 5.15 9.30
CA GLU A 504 18.03 6.27 8.41
C GLU A 504 17.99 5.87 6.94
N LEU A 505 18.35 4.62 6.62
CA LEU A 505 18.23 4.06 5.28
C LEU A 505 16.79 3.74 4.87
N GLY A 506 15.82 3.86 5.78
CA GLY A 506 14.42 3.49 5.56
C GLY A 506 14.17 1.98 5.55
N CYS A 507 15.06 1.17 6.13
CA CYS A 507 14.92 -0.29 6.14
C CYS A 507 13.62 -0.72 6.82
N GLU A 508 12.82 -1.50 6.10
CA GLU A 508 11.47 -1.88 6.53
C GLU A 508 11.43 -3.27 7.14
N HIS A 509 12.35 -4.14 6.70
CA HIS A 509 12.38 -5.54 7.08
C HIS A 509 13.82 -5.95 7.41
N ALA A 510 14.04 -6.50 8.60
CA ALA A 510 15.31 -7.14 8.93
C ALA A 510 15.09 -8.62 9.26
N LEU A 511 15.93 -9.50 8.73
CA LEU A 511 16.06 -10.87 9.17
C LEU A 511 17.30 -10.97 10.06
N VAL A 512 17.12 -11.32 11.32
CA VAL A 512 18.23 -11.54 12.26
C VAL A 512 18.39 -13.04 12.47
N ARG A 513 19.56 -13.57 12.14
CA ARG A 513 19.89 -15.00 12.24
C ARG A 513 20.92 -15.22 13.33
N VAL A 514 20.56 -16.00 14.34
CA VAL A 514 21.31 -16.06 15.59
C VAL A 514 21.69 -17.48 15.96
N ASP A 515 23.00 -17.73 16.06
CA ASP A 515 23.59 -18.98 16.53
C ASP A 515 24.59 -18.72 17.67
N ARG A 516 24.04 -18.46 18.87
CA ARG A 516 24.78 -18.25 20.11
C ARG A 516 23.96 -18.62 21.34
N ALA A 517 24.63 -18.80 22.48
CA ALA A 517 24.00 -19.26 23.72
C ALA A 517 22.97 -18.27 24.29
N ASP A 518 23.26 -16.98 24.21
CA ASP A 518 22.44 -15.85 24.68
C ASP A 518 21.50 -15.28 23.58
N ALA A 519 21.06 -16.12 22.62
CA ALA A 519 20.23 -15.65 21.51
C ALA A 519 18.94 -14.95 21.95
N LEU A 520 18.35 -15.39 23.07
CA LEU A 520 17.14 -14.77 23.63
C LEU A 520 17.43 -13.38 24.22
N ASP A 521 18.63 -13.14 24.74
CA ASP A 521 19.03 -11.83 25.25
C ASP A 521 19.31 -10.86 24.09
N VAL A 522 19.88 -11.34 22.97
CA VAL A 522 20.00 -10.55 21.74
C VAL A 522 18.62 -10.15 21.24
N LEU A 523 17.66 -11.07 21.28
CA LEU A 523 16.28 -10.84 20.87
C LEU A 523 15.59 -9.80 21.77
N ASP A 524 15.75 -9.92 23.09
CA ASP A 524 15.22 -8.96 24.08
C ASP A 524 15.83 -7.55 23.85
N ARG A 525 17.14 -7.46 23.53
CA ARG A 525 17.81 -6.20 23.16
C ARG A 525 17.27 -5.58 21.88
N VAL A 526 17.20 -6.36 20.79
CA VAL A 526 16.66 -5.87 19.50
C VAL A 526 15.22 -5.42 19.66
N HIS A 527 14.40 -6.16 20.42
CA HIS A 527 13.04 -5.76 20.69
C HIS A 527 12.93 -4.41 21.40
N SER A 528 13.74 -4.18 22.45
CA SER A 528 13.74 -2.90 23.17
C SER A 528 14.07 -1.72 22.25
N LEU A 529 14.94 -1.91 21.25
CA LEU A 529 15.23 -0.89 20.25
C LEU A 529 14.07 -0.61 19.30
N LEU A 530 13.17 -1.58 19.10
CA LEU A 530 12.04 -1.46 18.20
C LEU A 530 10.77 -0.94 18.85
N GLU A 531 10.61 -1.05 20.18
CA GLU A 531 9.42 -0.53 20.87
C GLU A 531 9.29 0.99 20.68
N ASP A 532 10.36 1.72 21.00
CA ASP A 532 10.42 3.19 20.91
C ASP A 532 11.17 3.69 19.66
N GLY A 533 11.69 2.76 18.85
CA GLY A 533 12.51 3.08 17.68
C GLY A 533 11.83 2.79 16.34
N PRO A 534 12.61 2.43 15.30
CA PRO A 534 12.18 2.52 13.91
C PRO A 534 11.03 1.57 13.56
N ALA A 535 10.14 2.03 12.68
CA ALA A 535 9.03 1.25 12.14
C ALA A 535 9.51 0.17 11.17
N MET A 536 10.16 -0.85 11.73
CA MET A 536 10.80 -1.98 11.06
C MET A 536 10.20 -3.29 11.60
N PHE A 537 9.93 -4.22 10.69
CA PHE A 537 9.52 -5.58 11.03
C PHE A 537 10.73 -6.49 11.08
N VAL A 538 10.78 -7.37 12.08
CA VAL A 538 11.88 -8.33 12.25
C VAL A 538 11.39 -9.75 12.07
N GLU A 539 12.06 -10.49 11.19
CA GLU A 539 12.05 -11.95 11.18
C GLU A 539 13.24 -12.47 11.98
N TRP A 540 13.01 -13.53 12.75
CA TRP A 540 14.00 -14.06 13.66
C TRP A 540 14.30 -15.53 13.40
N TRP A 541 15.56 -15.86 13.11
CA TRP A 541 16.01 -17.23 12.96
C TRP A 541 16.97 -17.56 14.09
N VAL A 542 16.77 -18.72 14.73
CA VAL A 542 17.56 -19.10 15.90
C VAL A 542 17.86 -20.60 15.90
N SER A 543 19.09 -20.98 16.20
CA SER A 543 19.43 -22.37 16.46
C SER A 543 18.76 -22.88 17.74
N SER A 544 18.38 -24.14 17.78
CA SER A 544 17.91 -24.81 19.00
C SER A 544 19.04 -24.95 20.02
N GLY A 545 18.69 -25.08 21.29
CA GLY A 545 19.66 -25.38 22.34
C GLY A 545 19.10 -25.18 23.74
N PRO A 546 19.94 -25.39 24.78
CA PRO A 546 19.54 -25.19 26.17
C PRO A 546 18.97 -23.78 26.38
N GLY A 547 17.84 -23.68 27.09
CA GLY A 547 17.14 -22.40 27.33
C GLY A 547 16.31 -21.87 26.16
N ARG A 548 16.42 -22.43 24.96
CA ARG A 548 15.69 -22.03 23.74
C ARG A 548 14.56 -22.99 23.41
N SER A 549 13.72 -23.31 24.39
CA SER A 549 12.53 -24.13 24.16
C SER A 549 11.49 -23.35 23.33
N ALA A 550 10.63 -24.07 22.59
CA ALA A 550 9.56 -23.42 21.83
C ALA A 550 8.67 -22.56 22.72
N ALA A 551 8.39 -23.01 23.96
CA ALA A 551 7.61 -22.23 24.93
C ALA A 551 8.30 -20.90 25.31
N ALA A 552 9.61 -20.92 25.54
CA ALA A 552 10.37 -19.71 25.90
C ALA A 552 10.44 -18.69 24.75
N VAL A 553 10.48 -19.17 23.50
CA VAL A 553 10.42 -18.32 22.30
C VAL A 553 9.01 -17.77 22.09
N ILE A 554 7.98 -18.60 22.23
CA ILE A 554 6.57 -18.21 22.03
C ILE A 554 6.17 -17.14 23.05
N ASP A 555 6.47 -17.32 24.34
CA ASP A 555 6.16 -16.34 25.39
C ASP A 555 6.69 -14.94 25.06
N ARG A 556 7.93 -14.89 24.59
CA ARG A 556 8.60 -13.67 24.14
C ARG A 556 7.92 -13.06 22.92
N VAL A 557 7.73 -13.84 21.86
CA VAL A 557 7.12 -13.36 20.60
C VAL A 557 5.66 -12.92 20.77
N GLN A 558 4.93 -13.53 21.70
CA GLN A 558 3.57 -13.10 22.05
C GLN A 558 3.53 -11.74 22.76
N ARG A 559 4.63 -11.30 23.37
CA ARG A 559 4.75 -9.96 23.94
C ARG A 559 5.09 -8.89 22.89
N TRP A 560 5.49 -9.25 21.68
CA TRP A 560 6.17 -8.32 20.77
C TRP A 560 5.46 -8.08 19.44
N ALA A 561 5.03 -6.83 19.21
CA ALA A 561 4.17 -6.49 18.08
C ALA A 561 4.88 -6.42 16.72
N ARG A 562 6.21 -6.27 16.67
CA ARG A 562 6.99 -6.06 15.44
C ARG A 562 7.78 -7.29 14.95
N ILE A 563 7.71 -8.42 15.67
CA ILE A 563 8.28 -9.69 15.22
C ILE A 563 7.25 -10.43 14.37
N VAL A 564 7.56 -10.65 13.10
CA VAL A 564 6.60 -11.20 12.13
C VAL A 564 6.64 -12.73 12.08
N ASN A 565 7.83 -13.33 12.07
CA ASN A 565 8.06 -14.77 11.94
C ASN A 565 9.22 -15.19 12.85
N VAL A 566 9.15 -16.40 13.39
CA VAL A 566 10.30 -17.01 14.08
C VAL A 566 10.53 -18.43 13.57
N VAL A 567 11.78 -18.72 13.19
CA VAL A 567 12.20 -20.05 12.75
C VAL A 567 13.29 -20.61 13.68
N MET A 568 12.98 -21.73 14.32
CA MET A 568 13.88 -22.46 15.22
C MET A 568 14.54 -23.63 14.48
N PHE A 569 15.84 -23.58 14.27
CA PHE A 569 16.60 -24.58 13.53
C PHE A 569 17.15 -25.68 14.44
N GLY A 570 17.38 -26.88 13.91
CA GLY A 570 17.94 -28.01 14.65
C GLY A 570 17.00 -28.60 15.72
N ALA A 571 15.69 -28.48 15.55
CA ALA A 571 14.72 -29.10 16.45
C ALA A 571 14.58 -30.62 16.20
N SER A 572 14.03 -31.34 17.17
CA SER A 572 13.79 -32.80 17.04
C SER A 572 12.73 -33.16 16.00
N GLU A 573 11.78 -32.25 15.76
CA GLU A 573 10.70 -32.41 14.79
C GLU A 573 10.38 -31.06 14.13
N THR A 574 9.80 -31.11 12.93
CA THR A 574 9.25 -29.92 12.27
C THR A 574 7.85 -29.65 12.80
N LYS A 575 7.62 -28.47 13.36
CA LYS A 575 6.36 -28.13 14.03
C LYS A 575 6.07 -26.64 13.95
N SER A 576 4.79 -26.27 13.96
CA SER A 576 4.32 -24.88 14.07
C SER A 576 3.36 -24.79 15.25
N TRP A 577 3.46 -23.72 16.04
CA TRP A 577 2.73 -23.61 17.30
C TRP A 577 1.65 -22.53 17.30
N LEU A 578 1.90 -21.31 16.82
CA LEU A 578 0.96 -20.18 16.91
C LEU A 578 1.34 -19.02 15.98
N ARG A 579 0.36 -18.14 15.73
CA ARG A 579 0.52 -16.84 15.07
C ARG A 579 1.13 -15.82 16.04
N THR A 580 2.13 -15.08 15.58
CA THR A 580 2.82 -14.00 16.33
C THR A 580 1.85 -12.88 16.74
N ARG A 581 2.22 -12.04 17.73
CA ARG A 581 1.39 -10.89 18.16
C ARG A 581 1.11 -9.91 17.03
N ALA A 582 2.05 -9.78 16.09
CA ALA A 582 1.88 -9.01 14.86
C ALA A 582 0.70 -9.50 14.00
N GLY A 583 0.22 -10.74 14.21
CA GLY A 583 -0.89 -11.33 13.47
C GLY A 583 -0.51 -11.77 12.05
N ILE A 584 0.77 -11.70 11.68
CA ILE A 584 1.25 -11.81 10.30
C ILE A 584 1.96 -13.15 10.01
N GLY A 585 2.57 -13.79 11.01
CA GLY A 585 3.37 -14.99 10.78
C GLY A 585 3.41 -15.95 11.96
N ASP A 586 4.22 -17.01 11.86
CA ASP A 586 4.20 -18.15 12.78
C ASP A 586 5.53 -18.33 13.53
N VAL A 587 5.46 -19.01 14.67
CA VAL A 587 6.63 -19.65 15.28
C VAL A 587 6.73 -21.08 14.76
N VAL A 588 7.80 -21.36 14.02
CA VAL A 588 8.05 -22.63 13.34
C VAL A 588 9.38 -23.21 13.82
N ALA A 589 9.46 -24.53 13.96
CA ALA A 589 10.72 -25.24 14.14
C ALA A 589 10.94 -26.18 12.98
N VAL A 590 12.21 -26.35 12.63
CA VAL A 590 12.68 -27.21 11.56
C VAL A 590 13.84 -28.07 12.04
N THR A 591 13.99 -29.25 11.44
CA THR A 591 14.99 -30.24 11.87
C THR A 591 16.40 -29.97 11.35
N HIS A 592 16.54 -29.15 10.32
CA HIS A 592 17.85 -28.83 9.71
C HIS A 592 18.54 -27.72 10.52
N ALA A 593 19.87 -27.74 10.54
CA ALA A 593 20.68 -26.76 11.26
C ALA A 593 20.66 -25.40 10.56
N LEU A 594 20.80 -24.31 11.33
CA LEU A 594 20.96 -22.98 10.79
C LEU A 594 22.33 -22.86 10.13
N ARG A 595 22.37 -22.27 8.94
CA ARG A 595 23.60 -21.97 8.20
C ARG A 595 23.56 -20.53 7.70
N PHE A 596 24.64 -19.78 7.89
CA PHE A 596 24.68 -18.37 7.50
C PHE A 596 24.96 -18.16 6.00
N ASP A 597 25.60 -19.12 5.35
CA ASP A 597 25.74 -19.15 3.89
C ASP A 597 24.44 -19.53 3.17
N GLU A 598 23.49 -20.15 3.88
CA GLU A 598 22.17 -20.42 3.33
C GLU A 598 21.40 -19.12 3.10
N VAL A 599 20.71 -19.07 1.97
CA VAL A 599 19.80 -18.00 1.65
C VAL A 599 18.40 -18.39 2.16
N PRO A 600 17.64 -17.45 2.75
CA PRO A 600 16.25 -17.68 3.15
C PRO A 600 15.32 -18.00 1.98
N THR A 601 15.31 -19.26 1.55
CA THR A 601 14.42 -19.71 0.48
C THR A 601 13.01 -19.89 0.95
N PRO A 602 12.05 -19.44 0.15
CA PRO A 602 10.80 -20.13 0.09
C PRO A 602 10.95 -21.23 -0.98
N ALA A 603 10.39 -22.41 -0.76
CA ALA A 603 10.41 -23.46 -1.77
C ALA A 603 9.81 -22.94 -3.10
N LEU A 604 10.09 -23.60 -4.24
CA LEU A 604 9.48 -23.36 -5.56
C LEU A 604 7.96 -23.06 -5.50
N THR A 605 7.28 -23.56 -4.48
CA THR A 605 5.89 -23.27 -4.10
C THR A 605 5.63 -21.82 -3.64
N ALA A 606 6.55 -20.88 -3.78
CA ALA A 606 6.44 -19.55 -3.17
C ALA A 606 6.78 -18.36 -4.06
N MET A 607 7.02 -18.59 -5.35
CA MET A 607 7.00 -17.49 -6.29
C MET A 607 5.62 -16.82 -6.22
N PHE A 608 5.56 -15.50 -6.38
CA PHE A 608 4.31 -14.77 -6.46
C PHE A 608 4.45 -13.62 -7.45
N VAL A 609 3.37 -13.33 -8.16
CA VAL A 609 3.28 -12.09 -8.93
C VAL A 609 2.86 -11.01 -7.95
N SER A 610 3.71 -10.00 -7.76
CA SER A 610 3.28 -8.74 -7.17
C SER A 610 3.64 -7.60 -8.09
N ASP A 611 2.79 -6.59 -8.08
CA ASP A 611 2.98 -5.39 -8.87
C ASP A 611 4.35 -4.71 -8.60
N SER A 612 4.73 -4.56 -7.32
CA SER A 612 6.02 -3.94 -6.95
C SER A 612 7.21 -4.76 -7.44
N LEU A 613 7.20 -6.09 -7.23
CA LEU A 613 8.27 -6.99 -7.69
C LEU A 613 8.44 -6.93 -9.20
N VAL A 614 7.34 -6.97 -9.94
CA VAL A 614 7.36 -6.90 -11.40
C VAL A 614 7.97 -5.59 -11.85
N ARG A 615 7.53 -4.45 -11.30
CA ARG A 615 8.09 -3.13 -11.65
C ARG A 615 9.56 -3.00 -11.29
N GLU A 616 9.98 -3.50 -10.14
CA GLU A 616 11.40 -3.56 -9.73
C GLU A 616 12.22 -4.36 -10.75
N SER A 617 11.74 -5.55 -11.13
CA SER A 617 12.44 -6.49 -12.03
C SER A 617 12.67 -5.97 -13.46
N LEU A 618 11.89 -4.96 -13.89
CA LEU A 618 12.01 -4.36 -15.22
C LEU A 618 13.30 -3.55 -15.39
N ARG A 619 13.93 -3.13 -14.28
CA ARG A 619 15.14 -2.31 -14.28
C ARG A 619 16.21 -2.81 -13.31
N TYR A 620 15.83 -3.55 -12.29
CA TYR A 620 16.72 -3.99 -11.24
C TYR A 620 16.64 -5.50 -11.01
N ASN A 621 17.66 -6.06 -10.37
CA ASN A 621 17.64 -7.41 -9.87
C ASN A 621 16.96 -7.43 -8.49
N PRO A 622 15.71 -7.90 -8.35
CA PRO A 622 14.95 -7.76 -7.12
C PRO A 622 15.56 -8.52 -5.93
N PHE A 623 16.43 -9.49 -6.21
CA PHE A 623 17.16 -10.22 -5.17
C PHE A 623 18.32 -9.41 -4.57
N PHE A 624 18.98 -8.52 -5.32
CA PHE A 624 20.16 -7.77 -4.84
C PHE A 624 19.89 -6.28 -4.65
N HIS A 625 18.91 -5.73 -5.36
CA HIS A 625 18.61 -4.31 -5.34
C HIS A 625 18.00 -3.89 -4.00
N ARG A 626 18.60 -2.85 -3.40
CA ARG A 626 18.25 -2.33 -2.06
C ARG A 626 18.25 -3.41 -0.96
N LYS A 627 19.13 -4.40 -1.08
CA LYS A 627 19.37 -5.44 -0.08
C LYS A 627 20.73 -5.27 0.56
N LEU A 628 20.78 -5.44 1.88
CA LEU A 628 21.99 -5.39 2.68
C LEU A 628 22.11 -6.69 3.49
N ALA A 629 23.29 -7.28 3.51
CA ALA A 629 23.63 -8.37 4.41
C ALA A 629 24.84 -7.97 5.25
N ILE A 630 24.78 -8.28 6.54
CA ILE A 630 25.81 -8.01 7.53
C ILE A 630 26.16 -9.36 8.15
N ASP A 631 27.34 -9.86 7.83
CA ASP A 631 27.77 -11.15 8.37
C ASP A 631 28.19 -11.05 9.85
N ALA A 632 28.42 -12.20 10.50
CA ALA A 632 28.80 -12.28 11.91
C ALA A 632 30.11 -11.54 12.26
N ARG A 633 30.94 -11.18 11.26
CA ARG A 633 32.17 -10.40 11.45
C ARG A 633 31.97 -8.91 11.13
N GLY A 634 30.75 -8.53 10.75
CA GLY A 634 30.34 -7.17 10.42
C GLY A 634 30.61 -6.80 8.96
N GLN A 635 30.95 -7.73 8.08
CA GLN A 635 31.20 -7.40 6.67
C GLN A 635 29.88 -7.06 5.97
N LEU A 636 29.91 -5.99 5.17
CA LEU A 636 28.77 -5.46 4.45
C LEU A 636 28.71 -6.05 3.03
N ARG A 637 27.60 -6.71 2.68
CA ARG A 637 27.42 -7.45 1.41
C ARG A 637 26.03 -7.16 0.82
N ASN A 638 25.79 -7.52 -0.45
CA ASN A 638 24.43 -7.48 -1.02
C ASN A 638 23.55 -8.64 -0.54
N ALA A 639 24.15 -9.80 -0.26
CA ALA A 639 23.48 -10.99 0.26
C ALA A 639 24.52 -11.88 1.00
N PRO A 640 24.09 -12.81 1.88
CA PRO A 640 25.02 -13.58 2.72
C PRO A 640 26.05 -14.40 1.96
N HIS A 641 25.67 -14.99 0.82
CA HIS A 641 26.52 -15.84 -0.01
C HIS A 641 27.38 -15.08 -1.04
N VAL A 642 27.23 -13.76 -1.14
CA VAL A 642 28.04 -12.92 -2.04
C VAL A 642 29.43 -12.72 -1.43
N ALA A 643 30.49 -13.19 -2.11
CA ALA A 643 31.84 -13.18 -1.54
C ALA A 643 32.41 -11.77 -1.33
N ARG A 644 32.04 -10.81 -2.17
CA ARG A 644 32.52 -9.43 -2.10
C ARG A 644 31.95 -8.68 -0.89
N SER A 645 32.85 -8.04 -0.12
CA SER A 645 32.51 -7.11 0.95
C SER A 645 32.70 -5.65 0.49
N PHE A 646 31.91 -4.73 1.06
CA PHE A 646 31.94 -3.29 0.79
C PHE A 646 32.43 -2.45 1.99
N GLY A 647 33.02 -3.11 2.98
CA GLY A 647 33.52 -2.53 4.22
C GLY A 647 33.02 -3.32 5.44
N ARG A 648 33.45 -2.90 6.63
CA ARG A 648 32.95 -3.44 7.90
C ARG A 648 31.99 -2.44 8.55
N LEU A 649 31.00 -2.96 9.27
CA LEU A 649 30.13 -2.18 10.14
C LEU A 649 30.99 -1.37 11.12
N GLY A 650 30.70 -0.07 11.24
CA GLY A 650 31.44 0.87 12.08
C GLY A 650 32.62 1.58 11.39
N ASP A 651 33.13 1.08 10.25
CA ASP A 651 34.23 1.77 9.53
C ASP A 651 33.79 3.10 8.93
N ARG A 652 32.55 3.15 8.43
CA ARG A 652 31.91 4.35 7.87
C ARG A 652 30.38 4.20 7.91
N PRO A 653 29.61 5.30 7.83
CA PRO A 653 28.15 5.24 7.82
C PRO A 653 27.61 4.37 6.69
N LEU A 654 26.63 3.51 6.98
CA LEU A 654 25.99 2.62 6.02
C LEU A 654 25.42 3.40 4.82
N ARG A 655 24.92 4.63 5.03
CA ARG A 655 24.46 5.51 3.96
C ARG A 655 25.51 5.80 2.88
N GLU A 656 26.78 5.85 3.25
CA GLU A 656 27.88 6.06 2.30
C GLU A 656 28.23 4.78 1.55
N VAL A 657 28.07 3.63 2.20
CA VAL A 657 28.27 2.31 1.58
C VAL A 657 27.22 2.07 0.50
N VAL A 658 25.94 2.25 0.85
CA VAL A 658 24.83 1.95 -0.06
C VAL A 658 24.70 2.96 -1.21
N ALA A 659 25.20 4.19 -1.02
CA ALA A 659 25.26 5.20 -2.07
C ALA A 659 26.38 4.96 -3.10
N ALA A 660 27.35 4.09 -2.78
CA ALA A 660 28.47 3.82 -3.68
C ALA A 660 27.98 3.05 -4.94
N PRO A 661 28.38 3.47 -6.16
CA PRO A 661 28.02 2.76 -7.39
C PRO A 661 28.44 1.29 -7.40
N SER A 662 29.55 0.96 -6.73
CA SER A 662 30.03 -0.42 -6.58
C SER A 662 29.06 -1.32 -5.81
N PHE A 663 28.39 -0.80 -4.79
CA PHE A 663 27.37 -1.54 -4.02
C PHE A 663 26.10 -1.75 -4.84
N ALA A 664 25.69 -0.74 -5.61
CA ALA A 664 24.49 -0.77 -6.45
C ALA A 664 24.64 -1.66 -7.70
N ALA A 665 25.87 -1.87 -8.19
CA ALA A 665 26.16 -2.54 -9.46
C ALA A 665 25.44 -3.88 -9.63
N LEU A 666 25.49 -4.76 -8.61
CA LEU A 666 24.83 -6.08 -8.68
C LEU A 666 23.31 -5.98 -8.80
N GLY A 667 22.72 -4.97 -8.15
CA GLY A 667 21.29 -4.65 -8.23
C GLY A 667 20.87 -4.13 -9.60
N MET A 668 21.79 -3.63 -10.44
CA MET A 668 21.48 -3.15 -11.80
C MET A 668 21.44 -4.28 -12.84
N ILE A 669 21.96 -5.47 -12.51
CA ILE A 669 22.01 -6.64 -13.42
C ILE A 669 20.68 -7.40 -13.36
N HIS A 670 19.63 -6.82 -13.94
CA HIS A 670 18.28 -7.38 -13.92
C HIS A 670 18.13 -8.62 -14.82
N LYS A 671 17.11 -9.45 -14.57
CA LYS A 671 16.92 -10.74 -15.26
C LYS A 671 16.75 -10.63 -16.78
N GLY A 672 16.37 -9.45 -17.29
CA GLY A 672 16.22 -9.18 -18.72
C GLY A 672 17.53 -9.04 -19.51
N VAL A 673 18.68 -8.92 -18.83
CA VAL A 673 20.01 -8.85 -19.47
C VAL A 673 20.89 -10.07 -19.20
N ILE A 674 20.35 -11.06 -18.47
CA ILE A 674 21.07 -12.29 -18.13
C ILE A 674 20.64 -13.40 -19.10
N GLU A 675 21.62 -14.03 -19.75
CA GLU A 675 21.43 -15.18 -20.64
C GLU A 675 20.64 -16.29 -19.94
N GLY A 676 19.66 -16.87 -20.66
CA GLY A 676 18.74 -17.89 -20.13
C GLY A 676 17.64 -17.36 -19.20
N CYS A 677 17.86 -16.23 -18.51
CA CYS A 677 16.82 -15.56 -17.72
C CYS A 677 15.98 -14.58 -18.55
N ARG A 678 16.59 -13.89 -19.52
CA ARG A 678 15.92 -12.86 -20.33
C ARG A 678 14.71 -13.38 -21.11
N ASP A 679 14.78 -14.65 -21.50
CA ASP A 679 13.75 -15.33 -22.29
C ASP A 679 12.77 -16.11 -21.41
N CYS A 680 12.97 -16.18 -20.09
CA CYS A 680 12.12 -16.95 -19.19
C CYS A 680 10.76 -16.26 -18.96
N GLU A 681 9.65 -17.02 -19.00
CA GLU A 681 8.30 -16.50 -18.73
C GLU A 681 8.10 -16.10 -17.25
N LEU A 682 9.01 -16.50 -16.36
CA LEU A 682 9.01 -16.19 -14.93
C LEU A 682 9.92 -15.01 -14.56
N ARG A 683 10.64 -14.42 -15.52
CA ARG A 683 11.73 -13.45 -15.25
C ARG A 683 11.34 -12.25 -14.37
N HIS A 684 10.07 -11.83 -14.40
CA HIS A 684 9.56 -10.69 -13.64
C HIS A 684 8.95 -11.07 -12.27
N ALA A 685 8.81 -12.37 -11.99
CA ALA A 685 8.42 -12.91 -10.69
C ALA A 685 9.55 -13.74 -10.05
N CYS A 686 10.71 -13.79 -10.70
CA CYS A 686 11.84 -14.63 -10.31
C CYS A 686 12.73 -13.93 -9.29
N MET A 687 12.84 -14.55 -8.11
CA MET A 687 13.73 -14.11 -7.03
C MET A 687 15.06 -14.85 -7.00
N ASP A 688 15.45 -15.53 -8.09
CA ASP A 688 16.69 -16.32 -8.13
C ASP A 688 17.92 -15.49 -7.73
N GLY A 689 18.61 -15.96 -6.68
CA GLY A 689 19.74 -15.27 -6.06
C GLY A 689 21.12 -15.68 -6.55
N ARG A 690 21.22 -16.45 -7.65
CA ARG A 690 22.53 -16.75 -8.23
C ARG A 690 23.17 -15.43 -8.67
N VAL A 691 24.45 -15.29 -8.35
CA VAL A 691 25.20 -14.12 -8.78
C VAL A 691 25.52 -14.29 -10.27
N PRO A 692 25.15 -13.33 -11.14
CA PRO A 692 25.57 -13.34 -12.53
C PRO A 692 27.06 -13.04 -12.65
N VAL A 693 27.69 -13.64 -13.65
CA VAL A 693 29.07 -13.35 -14.06
C VAL A 693 29.07 -12.79 -15.48
N THR A 694 30.10 -12.02 -15.82
CA THR A 694 30.30 -11.49 -17.17
C THR A 694 30.53 -12.64 -18.16
N ALA A 695 29.87 -12.58 -19.31
CA ALA A 695 30.03 -13.56 -20.40
C ALA A 695 31.17 -13.15 -21.34
N ASP A 696 31.78 -14.14 -22.00
CA ASP A 696 32.97 -13.95 -22.86
C ASP A 696 32.71 -13.02 -24.07
N GLU A 697 31.46 -12.94 -24.53
CA GLU A 697 31.01 -12.10 -25.65
C GLU A 697 30.36 -10.77 -25.22
N GLY A 698 30.44 -10.43 -23.93
CA GLY A 698 29.71 -9.32 -23.32
C GLY A 698 28.31 -9.73 -22.85
N GLY A 699 27.83 -9.08 -21.77
CA GLY A 699 26.58 -9.45 -21.09
C GLY A 699 26.79 -10.34 -19.86
N TYR A 700 25.71 -10.93 -19.35
CA TYR A 700 25.72 -11.64 -18.07
C TYR A 700 25.15 -13.05 -18.20
N ARG A 701 25.72 -14.02 -17.49
CA ARG A 701 25.22 -15.41 -17.39
C ARG A 701 25.32 -15.96 -15.97
N HIS A 702 24.67 -17.08 -15.70
CA HIS A 702 24.90 -17.86 -14.47
C HIS A 702 25.81 -19.05 -14.76
N THR A 703 26.69 -19.40 -13.82
CA THR A 703 27.63 -20.55 -13.93
C THR A 703 26.98 -21.89 -13.63
N SER A 704 25.81 -21.89 -12.97
CA SER A 704 25.07 -23.10 -12.61
C SER A 704 23.71 -23.14 -13.29
N ALA A 705 23.20 -24.35 -13.55
CA ALA A 705 21.88 -24.55 -14.15
C ALA A 705 20.75 -23.96 -13.30
N CYS A 706 19.70 -23.47 -13.96
CA CYS A 706 18.52 -22.92 -13.31
C CYS A 706 17.67 -24.05 -12.70
N GLY A 707 17.37 -23.97 -11.40
CA GLY A 707 16.46 -24.91 -10.74
C GLY A 707 14.97 -24.62 -10.97
N LEU A 708 14.63 -23.48 -11.58
CA LEU A 708 13.25 -23.03 -11.83
C LEU A 708 12.77 -23.34 -13.26
N ASN A 709 13.69 -23.26 -14.24
CA ASN A 709 13.43 -23.73 -15.59
C ASN A 709 13.60 -25.25 -15.58
N GLY A 710 12.53 -25.97 -15.25
CA GLY A 710 12.43 -27.40 -15.51
C GLY A 710 12.41 -27.63 -17.02
N ALA A 711 13.59 -27.68 -17.63
CA ALA A 711 13.78 -28.13 -18.99
C ALA A 711 15.11 -28.89 -19.08
N GLN A 712 15.17 -30.04 -18.41
CA GLN A 712 15.66 -31.31 -18.94
C GLN A 712 15.08 -32.42 -18.03
N GLY A 713 14.03 -33.10 -18.50
CA GLY A 713 13.36 -34.20 -17.79
C GLY A 713 11.87 -34.21 -18.03
#